data_AF-A0A0V0XWX1-F1
#
_entry.id   AF-A0A0V0XWX1-F1
#
_cell.length_a   1.000
_cell.length_b   1.000
_cell.length_c   1.000
_cell.angle_alpha   90.00
_cell.angle_beta   90.00
_cell.angle_gamma   90.00
#
_symmetry.space_group_name_H-M   'P 1'
#
loop_
_entity.id
_entity.type
_entity.pdbx_description
1 polymer ?
#
loop_
_entity_poly.entity_id
_entity_poly.type
_entity_poly.pdbx_seq_one_letter_code
_entity_poly.pdbx_strand_id
1 'polypeptide(L)'
;MSEENDLHEEEPKRVPVSFADLRREQCETDNKIDPEFWRNRERMKTVSVALVLCLNIGIDPPDTVKPKPCARTECWIDPQCMPMQKALESIGTALQRQYQWWQPRARYKQALDPTVDDVRRLCISMRKNAKEERVLFHYNGHGVPRPTKNCEIWVFNKMFTQYIPLAIYDLQTWMGAPGVYVWDCNGAAQAIRAFKACAKKQVQAYRCSLAARRKESNKTTVEFEPGVDLFQADDARQAELGRSRRRKTGLDCVSSKPLEVNFRSSSAVPDDPKVETAYSKATAAKDASKHLAGNGSIGDKNVGNGRYKNDDGNNDGNTSNANDDDDDDDGDNDDDGEDDFDDDDPRKPKFKHCIQLAACARDQTLPTDPALPADLFTCCLTTPIRMAVMYYILQNKLTDRYPVCIADRIPGSTGDRRSPLGELNWIFTAITDTIAWNLLPSETFQRLFRQDLLIASLYRNYLLADRVMRSYYCTPVSSPRLPPTHEHVMWQAWDMVVESVLEQLDVQALVAEMCIRDSLSTCAQQFRSPMFYLLSESSAPSSSASNTAPPSSTQILPSFIADRISLIHQHGSIEWNLLSDRRKKYGKLWTYRNDFPATCVEFLPLEPLLCIGERDSVTVWNCNKGSVVAHFDNSSTSYTGQSGSDLSGNLVYLTFVNPYTHGFILTGTDCGEVRVWDVRLINEPDLTSKVPKGSIDFALLTAWMCADDARRFHTKPFTCYFWEQDPGLLFAAGDFRNVILWDAHTELKLAELKVGVGSDTYVCTLSADSNGHHLTAAGCSDGSVRLFDRRLPTSDCRIMTLRDLRRAVFKVHLEQASVGGAGGGRLVAASRSGQLCIWEPRMYREPVLFKDVGVRCLSSFDVHRTYPLIAVWNGAQVDLINFDGKSMGLIRPDVSSMTTALGRLTALRFHPVQVSIGLAEQDGQFSLYGLRP
;
A
#
# COMPACT_ATOMS: atom_id res chain seq x y z
N MET A 1 -20.20 32.11 44.18
CA MET A 1 -20.49 30.68 44.40
C MET A 1 -21.14 30.15 43.15
N SER A 2 -20.31 29.76 42.20
CA SER A 2 -20.68 29.04 40.99
C SER A 2 -19.72 27.86 40.99
N GLU A 3 -20.25 26.68 41.30
CA GLU A 3 -19.50 25.43 41.27
C GLU A 3 -19.05 25.21 39.81
N GLU A 4 -17.73 25.25 39.61
CA GLU A 4 -17.10 24.76 38.39
C GLU A 4 -17.35 23.25 38.32
N ASN A 5 -18.06 22.82 37.29
CA ASN A 5 -18.13 21.41 36.90
C ASN A 5 -16.74 21.04 36.36
N ASP A 6 -15.91 20.48 37.23
CA ASP A 6 -14.74 19.70 36.82
C ASP A 6 -15.22 18.55 35.93
N LEU A 7 -14.98 18.69 34.62
CA LEU A 7 -15.06 17.60 33.67
C LEU A 7 -13.95 16.59 34.05
N HIS A 8 -14.30 15.60 34.86
CA HIS A 8 -13.48 14.40 34.97
C HIS A 8 -13.38 13.78 33.57
N GLU A 9 -12.21 13.89 32.93
CA GLU A 9 -11.84 13.05 31.79
C GLU A 9 -11.99 11.59 32.24
N GLU A 10 -13.02 10.89 31.75
CA GLU A 10 -13.19 9.46 32.01
C GLU A 10 -11.95 8.72 31.48
N GLU A 11 -11.26 7.99 32.37
CA GLU A 11 -10.11 7.18 31.96
C GLU A 11 -10.50 6.24 30.80
N PRO A 12 -9.63 6.11 29.78
CA PRO A 12 -9.94 5.28 28.61
C PRO A 12 -10.16 3.82 29.02
N LYS A 13 -11.33 3.28 28.65
CA LYS A 13 -11.74 1.91 28.99
C LYS A 13 -10.74 0.89 28.44
N ARG A 14 -10.09 0.14 29.34
CA ARG A 14 -9.16 -0.94 29.00
C ARG A 14 -9.89 -2.27 28.93
N VAL A 15 -9.54 -3.11 27.95
CA VAL A 15 -10.09 -4.47 27.79
C VAL A 15 -8.98 -5.51 27.70
N PRO A 16 -9.19 -6.72 28.25
CA PRO A 16 -8.20 -7.79 28.21
C PRO A 16 -8.06 -8.37 26.80
N VAL A 17 -6.82 -8.67 26.40
CA VAL A 17 -6.48 -9.18 25.07
C VAL A 17 -5.57 -10.40 25.19
N SER A 18 -5.94 -11.50 24.53
CA SER A 18 -5.18 -12.75 24.46
C SER A 18 -4.56 -12.96 23.07
N PHE A 19 -3.48 -13.73 22.98
CA PHE A 19 -2.73 -14.00 21.73
C PHE A 19 -2.20 -12.75 21.00
N ALA A 20 -1.99 -11.64 21.71
CA ALA A 20 -1.54 -10.39 21.10
C ALA A 20 -0.12 -10.47 20.49
N ASP A 21 0.76 -11.30 21.08
CA ASP A 21 2.16 -11.45 20.66
C ASP A 21 2.31 -12.32 19.42
N LEU A 22 1.63 -13.47 19.35
CA LEU A 22 1.59 -14.33 18.16
C LEU A 22 1.12 -13.57 16.91
N ARG A 23 0.15 -12.65 17.07
CA ARG A 23 -0.27 -11.79 15.98
C ARG A 23 0.83 -10.82 15.55
N ARG A 24 1.59 -10.23 16.48
CA ARG A 24 2.73 -9.36 16.09
C ARG A 24 3.73 -10.15 15.28
N GLU A 25 4.09 -11.36 15.71
CA GLU A 25 5.01 -12.23 14.99
C GLU A 25 4.48 -12.63 13.60
N GLN A 26 3.19 -12.94 13.48
CA GLN A 26 2.56 -13.23 12.18
C GLN A 26 2.48 -11.98 11.28
N CYS A 27 2.11 -10.82 11.82
CA CYS A 27 2.15 -9.56 11.08
C CYS A 27 3.58 -9.16 10.68
N GLU A 28 4.61 -9.44 11.47
CA GLU A 28 6.01 -9.17 11.13
C GLU A 28 6.53 -10.11 10.04
N THR A 29 6.03 -11.34 9.98
CA THR A 29 6.38 -12.33 8.95
C THR A 29 5.60 -12.12 7.64
N ASP A 30 4.30 -11.81 7.72
CA ASP A 30 3.44 -11.47 6.58
C ASP A 30 3.81 -10.09 6.00
N ASN A 31 4.22 -9.12 6.84
CA ASN A 31 4.69 -7.80 6.40
C ASN A 31 6.21 -7.76 6.19
N LYS A 32 6.82 -8.80 5.61
CA LYS A 32 8.09 -8.63 4.89
C LYS A 32 7.89 -7.83 3.61
N ILE A 33 7.34 -6.62 3.74
CA ILE A 33 7.61 -5.54 2.82
C ILE A 33 9.09 -5.25 3.03
N ASP A 34 9.89 -5.26 1.96
CA ASP A 34 11.29 -4.84 2.04
C ASP A 34 11.32 -3.48 2.78
N PRO A 35 11.90 -3.40 3.99
CA PRO A 35 11.88 -2.17 4.80
C PRO A 35 12.59 -1.02 4.09
N GLU A 36 13.24 -1.29 2.95
CA GLU A 36 13.93 -0.34 2.11
C GLU A 36 13.19 0.05 0.82
N PHE A 37 11.96 -0.44 0.55
CA PHE A 37 11.24 -0.09 -0.68
C PHE A 37 11.04 1.43 -0.86
N TRP A 38 10.88 2.18 0.23
CA TRP A 38 10.77 3.64 0.22
C TRP A 38 12.12 4.36 0.29
N ARG A 39 13.23 3.65 0.59
CA ARG A 39 14.55 4.26 0.71
C ARG A 39 15.09 4.57 -0.67
N ASN A 40 15.32 5.85 -0.92
CA ASN A 40 16.00 6.29 -2.13
C ASN A 40 17.51 5.97 -2.01
N ARG A 41 17.90 4.75 -2.41
CA ARG A 41 19.27 4.22 -2.25
C ARG A 41 20.32 5.02 -3.07
N GLU A 42 19.93 5.58 -4.21
CA GLU A 42 20.82 6.35 -5.10
C GLU A 42 20.38 7.80 -5.23
N ARG A 43 20.98 8.69 -4.43
CA ARG A 43 20.74 10.14 -4.50
C ARG A 43 21.57 10.77 -5.62
N MET A 44 21.01 10.78 -6.84
CA MET A 44 21.61 11.44 -8.01
C MET A 44 21.55 12.96 -7.93
N LYS A 45 22.50 13.65 -8.57
CA LYS A 45 22.48 15.11 -8.68
C LYS A 45 22.79 15.57 -10.11
N THR A 46 22.09 16.60 -10.56
CA THR A 46 22.46 17.33 -11.77
C THR A 46 23.54 18.36 -11.45
N VAL A 47 24.77 18.09 -11.89
CA VAL A 47 25.96 18.89 -11.53
C VAL A 47 26.44 19.81 -12.65
N SER A 48 26.01 19.58 -13.89
CA SER A 48 26.38 20.40 -15.06
C SER A 48 25.16 20.67 -15.94
N VAL A 49 25.09 21.89 -16.49
CA VAL A 49 24.01 22.36 -17.36
C VAL A 49 24.60 23.01 -18.61
N ALA A 50 24.29 22.42 -19.77
CA ALA A 50 24.62 22.94 -21.09
C ALA A 50 23.40 23.67 -21.67
N LEU A 51 23.55 24.96 -21.95
CA LEU A 51 22.51 25.81 -22.55
C LEU A 51 22.87 26.07 -24.01
N VAL A 52 22.15 25.45 -24.93
CA VAL A 52 22.34 25.57 -26.38
C VAL A 52 21.18 26.38 -26.94
N LEU A 53 21.47 27.60 -27.38
CA LEU A 53 20.47 28.53 -27.92
C LEU A 53 20.74 28.72 -29.41
N CYS A 54 19.80 28.29 -30.25
CA CYS A 54 19.82 28.47 -31.70
C CYS A 54 18.67 29.39 -32.11
N LEU A 55 18.87 30.70 -32.00
CA LEU A 55 17.82 31.72 -32.13
C LEU A 55 17.92 32.55 -33.41
N ASN A 56 19.14 32.78 -33.95
CA ASN A 56 19.38 33.61 -35.14
C ASN A 56 18.46 34.85 -35.21
N ILE A 57 18.53 35.66 -34.17
CA ILE A 57 17.57 36.74 -33.89
C ILE A 57 17.36 37.61 -35.13
N GLY A 58 16.10 37.78 -35.54
CA GLY A 58 15.70 38.60 -36.67
C GLY A 58 15.58 37.86 -38.01
N ILE A 59 15.94 36.57 -38.06
CA ILE A 59 15.81 35.72 -39.25
C ILE A 59 14.99 34.48 -38.88
N ASP A 60 13.76 34.40 -39.39
CA ASP A 60 12.89 33.25 -39.15
C ASP A 60 13.30 32.04 -40.02
N PRO A 61 13.23 30.81 -39.48
CA PRO A 61 13.51 29.60 -40.26
C PRO A 61 12.42 29.33 -41.31
N PRO A 62 12.75 28.62 -42.39
CA PRO A 62 11.87 28.48 -43.57
C PRO A 62 10.55 27.72 -43.33
N ASP A 63 10.46 26.97 -42.24
CA ASP A 63 9.33 26.12 -41.85
C ASP A 63 8.36 26.80 -40.87
N THR A 64 8.62 28.07 -40.54
CA THR A 64 7.89 28.84 -39.55
C THR A 64 7.39 30.13 -40.16
N VAL A 65 6.06 30.28 -40.25
CA VAL A 65 5.41 31.52 -40.68
C VAL A 65 4.85 32.21 -39.44
N LYS A 66 5.47 33.32 -39.01
CA LYS A 66 5.01 34.08 -37.85
C LYS A 66 4.00 35.16 -38.28
N PRO A 67 2.82 35.24 -37.63
CA PRO A 67 1.91 36.36 -37.84
C PRO A 67 2.54 37.67 -37.35
N LYS A 68 2.01 38.81 -37.81
CA LYS A 68 2.39 40.14 -37.31
C LYS A 68 1.14 40.79 -36.70
N PRO A 69 1.10 41.06 -35.38
CA PRO A 69 2.13 40.78 -34.36
C PRO A 69 2.27 39.28 -34.01
N CYS A 70 3.39 38.89 -33.37
CA CYS A 70 3.62 37.54 -32.81
C CYS A 70 4.36 37.58 -31.47
N ALA A 71 4.33 36.45 -30.75
CA ALA A 71 5.17 36.18 -29.58
C ALA A 71 6.65 36.40 -29.92
N ARG A 72 7.37 37.18 -29.10
CA ARG A 72 8.76 37.57 -29.40
C ARG A 72 9.72 37.56 -28.21
N THR A 73 9.22 37.69 -26.99
CA THR A 73 10.11 37.76 -25.83
C THR A 73 10.68 36.38 -25.55
N GLU A 74 12.00 36.31 -25.37
CA GLU A 74 12.75 35.10 -25.03
C GLU A 74 13.36 35.31 -23.66
N CYS A 75 13.13 34.39 -22.72
CA CYS A 75 13.59 34.48 -21.34
C CYS A 75 13.23 35.82 -20.68
N TRP A 76 12.04 36.34 -21.01
CA TRP A 76 11.50 37.64 -20.57
C TRP A 76 12.23 38.88 -21.11
N ILE A 77 13.04 38.73 -22.15
CA ILE A 77 13.74 39.82 -22.82
C ILE A 77 13.14 40.00 -24.22
N ASP A 78 12.77 41.24 -24.56
CA ASP A 78 12.42 41.57 -25.95
C ASP A 78 13.72 41.74 -26.77
N PRO A 79 13.99 40.86 -27.75
CA PRO A 79 15.21 40.94 -28.54
C PRO A 79 15.28 42.20 -29.43
N GLN A 80 14.16 42.89 -29.69
CA GLN A 80 14.14 44.11 -30.50
C GLN A 80 14.57 45.37 -29.73
N CYS A 81 14.60 45.32 -28.40
CA CYS A 81 14.98 46.45 -27.55
C CYS A 81 16.50 46.71 -27.51
N MET A 82 17.31 45.88 -28.17
CA MET A 82 18.76 46.02 -28.19
C MET A 82 19.37 45.38 -29.47
N PRO A 83 20.65 45.64 -29.79
CA PRO A 83 21.31 45.01 -30.93
C PRO A 83 21.31 43.47 -30.84
N MET A 84 21.14 42.78 -31.98
CA MET A 84 20.95 41.31 -32.06
C MET A 84 21.97 40.51 -31.25
N GLN A 85 23.26 40.82 -31.36
CA GLN A 85 24.32 40.14 -30.61
C GLN A 85 24.16 40.31 -29.09
N LYS A 86 23.85 41.53 -28.64
CA LYS A 86 23.65 41.84 -27.22
C LYS A 86 22.35 41.22 -26.70
N ALA A 87 21.32 41.13 -27.53
CA ALA A 87 20.08 40.43 -27.20
C ALA A 87 20.35 38.95 -26.92
N LEU A 88 21.08 38.28 -27.82
CA LEU A 88 21.43 36.87 -27.67
C LEU A 88 22.23 36.58 -26.39
N GLU A 89 23.23 37.41 -26.08
CA GLU A 89 24.02 37.31 -24.84
C GLU A 89 23.17 37.56 -23.57
N SER A 90 22.24 38.51 -23.65
CA SER A 90 21.35 38.85 -22.54
C SER A 90 20.34 37.73 -22.27
N ILE A 91 19.78 37.12 -23.32
CA ILE A 91 18.89 35.94 -23.24
C ILE A 91 19.65 34.76 -22.64
N GLY A 92 20.85 34.45 -23.12
CA GLY A 92 21.68 33.38 -22.56
C GLY A 92 21.99 33.57 -21.08
N THR A 93 22.32 34.80 -20.68
CA THR A 93 22.57 35.16 -19.28
C THR A 93 21.30 35.06 -18.43
N ALA A 94 20.15 35.49 -18.95
CA ALA A 94 18.87 35.39 -18.26
C ALA A 94 18.48 33.92 -18.04
N LEU A 95 18.54 33.07 -19.07
CA LEU A 95 18.25 31.64 -18.97
C LEU A 95 19.15 30.96 -17.93
N GLN A 96 20.45 31.27 -17.94
CA GLN A 96 21.37 30.75 -16.94
C GLN A 96 20.95 31.14 -15.53
N ARG A 97 20.59 32.41 -15.28
CA ARG A 97 20.12 32.87 -13.96
C ARG A 97 18.85 32.14 -13.52
N GLN A 98 17.90 31.93 -14.43
CA GLN A 98 16.66 31.22 -14.14
C GLN A 98 16.94 29.78 -13.70
N TYR A 99 17.84 29.06 -14.38
CA TYR A 99 18.24 27.72 -13.92
C TYR A 99 19.09 27.73 -12.64
N GLN A 100 19.96 28.73 -12.46
CA GLN A 100 20.77 28.89 -11.25
C GLN A 100 19.92 29.07 -10.00
N TRP A 101 18.72 29.64 -10.15
CA TRP A 101 17.74 29.70 -9.07
C TRP A 101 17.39 28.31 -8.51
N TRP A 102 17.17 27.33 -9.40
CA TRP A 102 16.81 25.96 -9.04
C TRP A 102 17.99 25.09 -8.62
N GLN A 103 19.17 25.32 -9.22
CA GLN A 103 20.38 24.56 -8.89
C GLN A 103 21.63 25.45 -8.86
N PRO A 104 21.82 26.26 -7.80
CA PRO A 104 22.88 27.28 -7.76
C PRO A 104 24.30 26.70 -7.79
N ARG A 105 24.47 25.42 -7.42
CA ARG A 105 25.78 24.76 -7.30
C ARG A 105 26.23 24.03 -8.57
N ALA A 106 25.39 23.97 -9.61
CA ALA A 106 25.78 23.35 -10.87
C ALA A 106 26.73 24.22 -11.69
N ARG A 107 27.47 23.59 -12.60
CA ARG A 107 28.32 24.28 -13.59
C ARG A 107 27.51 24.58 -14.84
N TYR A 108 27.41 25.85 -15.19
CA TYR A 108 26.68 26.32 -16.36
C TYR A 108 27.65 26.69 -17.48
N LYS A 109 27.34 26.28 -18.72
CA LYS A 109 27.99 26.80 -19.93
C LYS A 109 26.96 27.03 -21.01
N GLN A 110 27.13 28.14 -21.71
CA GLN A 110 26.27 28.57 -22.81
C GLN A 110 26.97 28.34 -24.15
N ALA A 111 26.19 27.99 -25.16
CA ALA A 111 26.57 27.97 -26.55
C ALA A 111 25.48 28.71 -27.34
N LEU A 112 25.82 29.92 -27.77
CA LEU A 112 24.91 30.88 -28.41
C LEU A 112 25.13 30.83 -29.92
N ASP A 113 24.06 30.55 -30.66
CA ASP A 113 24.05 30.22 -32.10
C ASP A 113 25.26 29.36 -32.53
N PRO A 114 25.41 28.15 -31.95
CA PRO A 114 26.65 27.38 -32.09
C PRO A 114 26.78 26.61 -33.40
N THR A 115 28.02 26.20 -33.69
CA THR A 115 28.30 25.16 -34.69
C THR A 115 28.29 23.76 -34.07
N VAL A 116 28.25 22.72 -34.92
CA VAL A 116 28.35 21.31 -34.47
C VAL A 116 29.58 21.08 -33.60
N ASP A 117 30.72 21.69 -33.95
CA ASP A 117 31.96 21.56 -33.17
C ASP A 117 31.92 22.28 -31.83
N ASP A 118 31.15 23.36 -31.71
CA ASP A 118 30.93 24.04 -30.43
C ASP A 118 30.06 23.16 -29.51
N VAL A 119 28.96 22.58 -30.04
CA VAL A 119 28.09 21.66 -29.29
C VAL A 119 28.86 20.41 -28.85
N ARG A 120 29.67 19.83 -29.74
CA ARG A 120 30.54 18.68 -29.44
C ARG A 120 31.49 18.99 -28.28
N ARG A 121 32.25 20.08 -28.38
CA ARG A 121 33.20 20.48 -27.31
C ARG A 121 32.50 20.77 -25.99
N LEU A 122 31.32 21.40 -26.03
CA LEU A 122 30.49 21.65 -24.86
C LEU A 122 30.06 20.34 -24.19
N CYS A 123 29.42 19.43 -24.93
CA CYS A 123 28.88 18.17 -24.40
C CYS A 123 29.99 17.30 -23.79
N ILE A 124 31.09 17.11 -24.52
CA ILE A 124 32.26 16.33 -24.04
C ILE A 124 32.84 16.97 -22.77
N SER A 125 32.96 18.30 -22.75
CA SER A 125 33.46 18.99 -21.56
C SER A 125 32.53 18.81 -20.35
N MET A 126 31.21 18.87 -20.53
CA MET A 126 30.26 18.72 -19.43
C MET A 126 30.22 17.29 -18.90
N ARG A 127 30.18 16.28 -19.77
CA ARG A 127 30.24 14.87 -19.35
C ARG A 127 31.54 14.56 -18.61
N LYS A 128 32.69 15.00 -19.12
CA LYS A 128 33.99 14.81 -18.45
C LYS A 128 34.00 15.38 -17.02
N ASN A 129 33.33 16.51 -16.80
CA ASN A 129 33.24 17.14 -15.48
C ASN A 129 32.22 16.45 -14.56
N ALA A 130 31.11 15.97 -15.10
CA ALA A 130 30.05 15.33 -14.32
C ALA A 130 30.37 13.88 -13.91
N LYS A 131 31.25 13.19 -14.63
CA LYS A 131 31.53 11.76 -14.44
C LYS A 131 30.22 10.96 -14.54
N GLU A 132 29.79 10.36 -13.43
CA GLU A 132 28.59 9.53 -13.29
C GLU A 132 27.33 10.33 -12.89
N GLU A 133 27.48 11.61 -12.57
CA GLU A 133 26.36 12.49 -12.22
C GLU A 133 25.59 12.96 -13.47
N ARG A 134 24.40 13.55 -13.25
CA ARG A 134 23.54 14.01 -14.35
C ARG A 134 24.07 15.28 -15.00
N VAL A 135 23.92 15.34 -16.32
CA VAL A 135 24.12 16.56 -17.12
C VAL A 135 22.80 16.95 -17.77
N LEU A 136 22.39 18.20 -17.59
CA LEU A 136 21.24 18.77 -18.30
C LEU A 136 21.69 19.42 -19.60
N PHE A 137 21.00 19.11 -20.69
CA PHE A 137 21.15 19.71 -22.00
C PHE A 137 19.84 20.41 -22.37
N HIS A 138 19.87 21.73 -22.34
CA HIS A 138 18.75 22.56 -22.78
C HIS A 138 19.03 22.99 -24.22
N TYR A 139 18.12 22.68 -25.12
CA TYR A 139 18.16 23.09 -26.52
C TYR A 139 16.94 23.95 -26.84
N ASN A 140 17.18 25.21 -27.16
CA ASN A 140 16.19 26.11 -27.74
C ASN A 140 16.49 26.26 -29.24
N GLY A 141 15.54 25.83 -30.07
CA GLY A 141 15.66 25.76 -31.52
C GLY A 141 14.73 26.70 -32.28
N HIS A 142 14.36 27.86 -31.74
CA HIS A 142 13.38 28.76 -32.39
C HIS A 142 13.87 29.44 -33.68
N GLY A 143 15.19 29.55 -33.87
CA GLY A 143 15.81 30.16 -35.05
C GLY A 143 16.19 29.18 -36.15
N VAL A 144 15.85 27.89 -35.99
CA VAL A 144 16.24 26.80 -36.89
C VAL A 144 15.03 25.92 -37.23
N PRO A 145 15.10 25.10 -38.30
CA PRO A 145 14.00 24.21 -38.65
C PRO A 145 13.69 23.14 -37.58
N ARG A 146 12.52 22.51 -37.70
CA ARG A 146 12.08 21.41 -36.80
C ARG A 146 13.03 20.20 -36.87
N PRO A 147 13.15 19.43 -35.77
CA PRO A 147 13.85 18.14 -35.78
C PRO A 147 13.30 17.19 -36.85
N THR A 148 14.19 16.41 -37.47
CA THR A 148 13.83 15.56 -38.63
C THR A 148 13.51 14.12 -38.23
N LYS A 149 12.82 13.39 -39.13
CA LYS A 149 12.61 11.93 -39.01
C LYS A 149 13.91 11.14 -39.08
N ASN A 150 15.00 11.73 -39.61
CA ASN A 150 16.32 11.11 -39.74
C ASN A 150 17.15 11.18 -38.44
N CYS A 151 16.53 11.54 -37.32
CA CYS A 151 17.17 11.71 -36.02
C CYS A 151 18.17 12.87 -35.95
N GLU A 152 17.83 14.02 -36.54
CA GLU A 152 18.68 15.21 -36.55
C GLU A 152 17.98 16.41 -35.90
N ILE A 153 18.76 17.24 -35.21
CA ILE A 153 18.40 18.61 -34.82
C ILE A 153 19.27 19.60 -35.61
N TRP A 154 18.94 20.89 -35.59
CA TRP A 154 19.63 21.87 -36.42
C TRP A 154 20.48 22.84 -35.59
N VAL A 155 21.65 23.18 -36.13
CA VAL A 155 22.57 24.21 -35.61
C VAL A 155 23.10 25.03 -36.79
N PHE A 156 24.05 25.95 -36.57
CA PHE A 156 24.55 26.83 -37.61
C PHE A 156 25.92 26.42 -38.15
N ASN A 157 26.28 26.95 -39.32
CA ASN A 157 27.67 27.07 -39.73
C ASN A 157 28.29 28.37 -39.18
N LYS A 158 29.62 28.50 -39.25
CA LYS A 158 30.34 29.69 -38.73
C LYS A 158 29.92 31.02 -39.36
N MET A 159 29.36 30.97 -40.57
CA MET A 159 28.98 32.15 -41.36
C MET A 159 27.50 32.50 -41.22
N PHE A 160 26.70 31.71 -40.47
CA PHE A 160 25.26 31.85 -40.36
C PHE A 160 24.51 31.88 -41.70
N THR A 161 25.04 31.18 -42.71
CA THR A 161 24.45 31.09 -44.06
C THR A 161 23.65 29.82 -44.29
N GLN A 162 23.89 28.78 -43.48
CA GLN A 162 23.26 27.47 -43.63
C GLN A 162 22.94 26.86 -42.28
N TYR A 163 21.80 26.17 -42.22
CA TYR A 163 21.46 25.25 -41.14
C TYR A 163 22.20 23.93 -41.35
N ILE A 164 22.88 23.46 -40.31
CA ILE A 164 23.68 22.24 -40.33
C ILE A 164 22.98 21.18 -39.48
N PRO A 165 22.71 19.98 -40.02
CA PRO A 165 22.10 18.91 -39.25
C PRO A 165 23.12 18.34 -38.24
N LEU A 166 22.65 18.13 -37.02
CA LEU A 166 23.38 17.50 -35.92
C LEU A 166 22.65 16.22 -35.53
N ALA A 167 23.29 15.08 -35.74
CA ALA A 167 22.71 13.78 -35.43
C ALA A 167 22.54 13.59 -33.92
N ILE A 168 21.33 13.20 -33.48
CA ILE A 168 21.03 12.89 -32.07
C ILE A 168 21.88 11.70 -31.58
N TYR A 169 22.25 10.79 -32.49
CA TYR A 169 23.18 9.70 -32.19
C TYR A 169 24.55 10.20 -31.69
N ASP A 170 25.10 11.23 -32.35
CA ASP A 170 26.36 11.85 -31.95
C ASP A 170 26.22 12.61 -30.63
N LEU A 171 25.11 13.34 -30.47
CA LEU A 171 24.80 14.05 -29.23
C LEU A 171 24.73 13.09 -28.03
N GLN A 172 24.05 11.95 -28.16
CA GLN A 172 24.01 10.89 -27.15
C GLN A 172 25.42 10.40 -26.79
N THR A 173 26.26 10.21 -27.81
CA THR A 173 27.64 9.75 -27.63
C THR A 173 28.48 10.77 -26.86
N TRP A 174 28.34 12.07 -27.15
CA TRP A 174 29.09 13.12 -26.46
C TRP A 174 28.58 13.40 -25.05
N MET A 175 27.26 13.36 -24.87
CA MET A 175 26.60 13.65 -23.59
C MET A 175 26.65 12.48 -22.62
N GLY A 176 26.72 11.23 -23.11
CA GLY A 176 26.68 10.02 -22.30
C GLY A 176 25.43 9.90 -21.40
N ALA A 177 25.41 8.88 -20.55
CA ALA A 177 24.40 8.71 -19.51
C ALA A 177 25.03 8.89 -18.11
N PRO A 178 24.28 9.36 -17.10
CA PRO A 178 22.86 9.75 -17.14
C PRO A 178 22.68 11.21 -17.63
N GLY A 179 21.68 11.44 -18.50
CA GLY A 179 21.41 12.74 -19.13
C GLY A 179 19.96 13.20 -18.98
N VAL A 180 19.77 14.53 -18.99
CA VAL A 180 18.45 15.19 -18.93
C VAL A 180 18.37 16.17 -20.10
N TYR A 181 17.30 16.12 -20.88
CA TYR A 181 17.16 16.91 -22.10
C TYR A 181 15.90 17.76 -22.06
N VAL A 182 16.03 19.04 -22.39
CA VAL A 182 14.90 19.96 -22.57
C VAL A 182 14.93 20.44 -24.02
N TRP A 183 13.85 20.16 -24.76
CA TRP A 183 13.69 20.45 -26.18
C TRP A 183 12.63 21.54 -26.35
N ASP A 184 13.05 22.79 -26.51
CA ASP A 184 12.18 23.93 -26.79
C ASP A 184 12.27 24.32 -28.26
N CYS A 185 11.40 23.73 -29.08
CA CYS A 185 11.33 23.97 -30.53
C CYS A 185 10.00 23.47 -31.11
N ASN A 186 9.72 23.84 -32.36
CA ASN A 186 8.60 23.27 -33.12
C ASN A 186 8.84 21.77 -33.38
N GLY A 187 7.80 20.95 -33.28
CA GLY A 187 7.90 19.50 -33.47
C GLY A 187 8.77 18.77 -32.44
N ALA A 188 8.96 19.32 -31.22
CA ALA A 188 9.95 18.85 -30.26
C ALA A 188 9.85 17.36 -29.87
N ALA A 189 8.65 16.77 -29.84
CA ALA A 189 8.48 15.34 -29.57
C ALA A 189 9.20 14.42 -30.59
N GLN A 190 9.49 14.93 -31.80
CA GLN A 190 10.32 14.23 -32.79
C GLN A 190 11.74 13.98 -32.27
N ALA A 191 12.31 14.89 -31.47
CA ALA A 191 13.61 14.71 -30.84
C ALA A 191 13.59 13.57 -29.80
N ILE A 192 12.51 13.43 -29.01
CA ILE A 192 12.35 12.31 -28.06
C ILE A 192 12.27 10.97 -28.78
N ARG A 193 11.46 10.87 -29.85
CA ARG A 193 11.35 9.64 -30.67
C ARG A 193 12.70 9.28 -31.28
N ALA A 194 13.38 10.26 -31.87
CA ALA A 194 14.72 10.08 -32.43
C ALA A 194 15.74 9.63 -31.38
N PHE A 195 15.70 10.20 -30.17
CA PHE A 195 16.56 9.81 -29.06
C PHE A 195 16.33 8.34 -28.66
N LYS A 196 15.07 7.91 -28.48
CA LYS A 196 14.75 6.51 -28.18
C LYS A 196 15.23 5.56 -29.29
N ALA A 197 15.04 5.93 -30.56
CA ALA A 197 15.51 5.13 -31.70
C ALA A 197 17.05 5.03 -31.75
N CYS A 198 17.77 6.12 -31.53
CA CYS A 198 19.23 6.13 -31.49
C CYS A 198 19.77 5.33 -30.29
N ALA A 199 19.10 5.38 -29.13
CA ALA A 199 19.46 4.59 -27.96
C ALA A 199 19.35 3.08 -28.23
N LYS A 200 18.24 2.62 -28.86
CA LYS A 200 18.08 1.23 -29.30
C LYS A 200 19.21 0.81 -30.25
N LYS A 201 19.57 1.66 -31.22
CA LYS A 201 20.69 1.42 -32.15
C LYS A 201 22.04 1.29 -31.42
N GLN A 202 22.31 2.12 -30.41
CA GLN A 202 23.57 2.02 -29.64
C GLN A 202 23.66 0.73 -28.81
N VAL A 203 22.56 0.31 -28.17
CA VAL A 203 22.51 -0.96 -27.45
C VAL A 203 22.73 -2.14 -28.40
N GLN A 204 22.10 -2.11 -29.58
CA GLN A 204 22.30 -3.14 -30.61
C GLN A 204 23.74 -3.18 -31.12
N ALA A 205 24.35 -2.02 -31.41
CA ALA A 205 25.75 -1.94 -31.82
C ALA A 205 26.70 -2.51 -30.75
N TYR A 206 26.42 -2.22 -29.48
CA TYR A 206 27.15 -2.79 -28.35
C TYR A 206 27.00 -4.32 -28.29
N ARG A 207 25.79 -4.86 -28.42
CA ARG A 207 25.52 -6.32 -28.50
C ARG A 207 26.30 -6.99 -29.64
N CYS A 208 26.28 -6.39 -30.84
CA CYS A 208 27.06 -6.88 -31.97
C CYS A 208 28.57 -6.87 -31.69
N SER A 209 29.08 -5.83 -31.03
CA SER A 209 30.50 -5.74 -30.65
C SER A 209 30.91 -6.82 -29.64
N LEU A 210 30.05 -7.15 -28.67
CA LEU A 210 30.27 -8.25 -27.72
C LEU A 210 30.27 -9.61 -28.43
N ALA A 211 29.34 -9.83 -29.34
CA ALA A 211 29.27 -11.05 -30.13
C ALA A 211 30.51 -11.23 -31.02
N ALA A 212 31.01 -10.15 -31.64
CA ALA A 212 32.25 -10.17 -32.41
C ALA A 212 33.47 -10.54 -31.53
N ARG A 213 33.59 -9.94 -30.34
CA ARG A 213 34.67 -10.26 -29.39
C ARG A 213 34.60 -11.71 -28.89
N ARG A 214 33.40 -12.25 -28.65
CA ARG A 214 33.21 -13.68 -28.31
C ARG A 214 33.64 -14.61 -29.46
N LYS A 215 33.36 -14.23 -30.71
CA LYS A 215 33.80 -14.98 -31.90
C LYS A 215 35.33 -14.93 -32.07
N GLU A 216 35.96 -13.79 -31.81
CA GLU A 216 37.44 -13.66 -31.85
C GLU A 216 38.14 -14.46 -30.76
N SER A 217 37.59 -14.48 -29.53
CA SER A 217 38.12 -15.32 -28.43
C SER A 217 37.97 -16.82 -28.70
N ASN A 218 36.90 -17.23 -29.40
CA ASN A 218 36.71 -18.62 -29.82
C ASN A 218 37.60 -19.00 -31.02
N LYS A 219 38.10 -18.03 -31.80
CA LYS A 219 39.03 -18.27 -32.92
C LYS A 219 40.49 -18.37 -32.46
N THR A 220 40.81 -17.84 -31.27
CA THR A 220 42.16 -17.95 -30.64
C THR A 220 42.34 -19.20 -29.77
N THR A 221 41.28 -20.00 -29.57
CA THR A 221 41.33 -21.30 -28.90
C THR A 221 41.52 -22.42 -29.93
N VAL A 222 42.77 -22.55 -30.39
CA VAL A 222 43.48 -23.69 -31.03
C VAL A 222 42.64 -24.77 -31.74
N GLU A 223 42.83 -24.88 -33.07
CA GLU A 223 42.75 -26.15 -33.80
C GLU A 223 43.81 -27.11 -33.23
N PHE A 224 43.40 -28.10 -32.44
CA PHE A 224 44.22 -29.28 -32.17
C PHE A 224 43.82 -30.38 -33.14
N GLU A 225 44.81 -31.01 -33.76
CA GLU A 225 44.62 -32.17 -34.64
C GLU A 225 43.85 -33.30 -33.92
N PRO A 226 42.94 -34.00 -34.62
CA PRO A 226 42.12 -35.04 -34.00
C PRO A 226 42.96 -36.31 -33.83
N GLY A 227 43.35 -36.63 -32.59
CA GLY A 227 43.93 -37.94 -32.31
C GLY A 227 44.73 -38.08 -31.03
N VAL A 228 44.25 -37.60 -29.87
CA VAL A 228 44.72 -38.10 -28.57
C VAL A 228 43.56 -38.10 -27.56
N ASP A 229 43.53 -39.17 -26.77
CA ASP A 229 42.43 -39.69 -25.95
C ASP A 229 41.87 -38.75 -24.87
N LEU A 230 40.57 -38.84 -24.66
CA LEU A 230 39.70 -37.91 -23.94
C LEU A 230 39.60 -38.26 -22.44
N PHE A 231 40.72 -38.37 -21.71
CA PHE A 231 40.69 -38.59 -20.25
C PHE A 231 41.98 -38.10 -19.56
N GLN A 232 42.40 -36.85 -19.81
CA GLN A 232 43.48 -36.21 -19.01
C GLN A 232 43.57 -34.67 -19.08
N ALA A 233 42.50 -33.97 -19.50
CA ALA A 233 42.54 -32.50 -19.70
C ALA A 233 41.72 -31.66 -18.69
N ASP A 234 41.01 -32.28 -17.74
CA ASP A 234 40.22 -31.53 -16.74
C ASP A 234 41.01 -31.17 -15.47
N ASP A 235 42.07 -31.92 -15.13
CA ASP A 235 42.85 -31.68 -13.91
C ASP A 235 43.84 -30.50 -14.02
N ALA A 236 44.26 -30.12 -15.23
CA ALA A 236 45.11 -28.94 -15.43
C ALA A 236 44.31 -27.62 -15.47
N ARG A 237 43.03 -27.67 -15.87
CA ARG A 237 42.17 -26.47 -15.98
C ARG A 237 41.65 -25.99 -14.62
N GLN A 238 41.45 -26.90 -13.68
CA GLN A 238 41.07 -26.54 -12.30
C GLN A 238 42.24 -25.97 -11.47
N ALA A 239 43.49 -26.22 -11.85
CA ALA A 239 44.66 -25.71 -11.13
C ALA A 239 44.97 -24.21 -11.42
N GLU A 240 44.53 -23.67 -12.57
CA GLU A 240 44.83 -22.28 -12.96
C GLU A 240 43.71 -21.28 -12.60
N LEU A 241 42.45 -21.74 -12.53
CA LEU A 241 41.32 -20.98 -11.98
C LEU A 241 41.41 -20.79 -10.45
N GLY A 242 42.23 -21.60 -9.76
CA GLY A 242 42.56 -21.45 -8.34
C GLY A 242 43.61 -20.37 -8.02
N ARG A 243 44.35 -19.85 -9.00
CA ARG A 243 45.35 -18.77 -8.78
C ARG A 243 44.84 -17.36 -9.07
N SER A 244 43.78 -17.20 -9.86
CA SER A 244 43.21 -15.87 -10.17
C SER A 244 42.19 -15.37 -9.13
N ARG A 245 41.58 -16.27 -8.34
CA ARG A 245 40.66 -15.93 -7.24
C ARG A 245 41.33 -15.47 -5.93
N ARG A 246 42.67 -15.35 -5.89
CA ARG A 246 43.41 -14.83 -4.72
C ARG A 246 43.78 -13.35 -4.79
N ARG A 247 43.23 -12.58 -5.74
CA ARG A 247 43.33 -11.12 -5.78
C ARG A 247 41.98 -10.48 -6.10
N LYS A 248 41.13 -10.38 -5.08
CA LYS A 248 40.05 -9.37 -4.85
C LYS A 248 38.86 -10.04 -4.17
N THR A 249 38.95 -10.16 -2.86
CA THR A 249 37.86 -9.91 -1.90
C THR A 249 38.52 -9.87 -0.53
N GLY A 250 38.54 -8.68 0.07
CA GLY A 250 39.01 -8.48 1.43
C GLY A 250 38.45 -7.16 1.91
N LEU A 251 37.20 -7.19 2.35
CA LEU A 251 36.69 -6.39 3.46
C LEU A 251 35.31 -6.97 3.82
N ASP A 252 35.18 -7.52 5.02
CA ASP A 252 34.16 -7.04 5.96
C ASP A 252 34.54 -7.39 7.40
N CYS A 253 34.18 -6.47 8.28
CA CYS A 253 34.59 -6.34 9.67
C CYS A 253 33.74 -7.21 10.60
N VAL A 254 34.21 -7.51 11.83
CA VAL A 254 33.57 -7.08 13.11
C VAL A 254 34.54 -7.30 14.29
N SER A 255 34.39 -6.40 15.26
CA SER A 255 35.17 -6.03 16.43
C SER A 255 35.38 -7.05 17.57
N SER A 256 36.35 -6.67 18.42
CA SER A 256 36.35 -6.66 19.90
C SER A 256 37.09 -7.79 20.62
N LYS A 257 38.26 -7.47 21.20
CA LYS A 257 38.55 -7.35 22.65
C LYS A 257 40.08 -7.21 22.92
N PRO A 258 40.51 -6.76 24.12
CA PRO A 258 41.48 -5.67 24.22
C PRO A 258 42.79 -5.99 24.98
N LEU A 259 43.63 -4.94 25.07
CA LEU A 259 44.61 -4.56 26.10
C LEU A 259 46.09 -5.00 26.00
N GLU A 260 46.92 -4.02 26.36
CA GLU A 260 48.36 -4.02 26.75
C GLU A 260 49.40 -3.72 25.65
N VAL A 261 49.93 -2.49 25.54
CA VAL A 261 50.95 -1.82 26.40
C VAL A 261 52.38 -2.34 26.11
N ASN A 262 53.13 -1.64 25.25
CA ASN A 262 54.37 -0.93 25.64
C ASN A 262 55.28 -0.50 24.46
N PHE A 263 55.61 0.79 24.50
CA PHE A 263 56.90 1.47 24.30
C PHE A 263 57.85 1.19 23.11
N ARG A 264 58.29 2.36 22.58
CA ARG A 264 59.63 2.74 22.08
C ARG A 264 60.03 2.18 20.71
N SER A 265 60.68 2.91 19.81
CA SER A 265 61.31 4.24 19.88
C SER A 265 61.80 4.68 18.49
N SER A 266 62.06 6.00 18.38
CA SER A 266 63.13 6.68 17.61
C SER A 266 63.10 6.61 16.08
N SER A 267 62.80 7.73 15.42
CA SER A 267 63.76 8.75 14.90
C SER A 267 64.16 8.42 13.45
N ALA A 268 64.38 9.33 12.49
CA ALA A 268 64.55 10.76 12.50
C ALA A 268 64.22 11.31 11.08
N VAL A 269 64.02 12.61 11.03
CA VAL A 269 63.84 13.56 9.91
C VAL A 269 65.25 13.94 9.35
N PRO A 270 65.50 14.81 8.32
CA PRO A 270 64.80 15.30 7.12
C PRO A 270 65.64 15.19 5.80
N ASP A 271 65.11 15.65 4.65
CA ASP A 271 65.64 16.77 3.82
C ASP A 271 65.34 16.67 2.31
N ASP A 272 64.91 17.81 1.74
CA ASP A 272 64.74 18.23 0.34
C ASP A 272 66.09 18.26 -0.46
N PRO A 273 66.27 18.77 -1.73
CA PRO A 273 65.36 19.35 -2.75
C PRO A 273 65.67 18.98 -4.26
N LYS A 274 64.78 19.44 -5.17
CA LYS A 274 64.93 20.07 -6.53
C LYS A 274 65.87 19.56 -7.67
N VAL A 275 65.44 19.95 -8.90
CA VAL A 275 66.16 20.34 -10.17
C VAL A 275 65.86 19.42 -11.38
N GLU A 276 65.01 19.78 -12.37
CA GLU A 276 65.20 20.61 -13.60
C GLU A 276 66.30 20.08 -14.57
N THR A 277 66.03 19.61 -15.80
CA THR A 277 66.06 20.34 -17.12
C THR A 277 66.08 19.24 -18.23
N ALA A 278 65.32 19.24 -19.33
CA ALA A 278 65.21 20.10 -20.53
C ALA A 278 65.84 19.49 -21.82
N TYR A 279 65.26 19.88 -22.97
CA TYR A 279 65.69 19.76 -24.39
C TYR A 279 65.56 18.38 -25.11
N SER A 280 65.22 18.25 -26.41
CA SER A 280 64.61 19.10 -27.45
C SER A 280 64.41 18.31 -28.77
N LYS A 281 63.43 18.70 -29.61
CA LYS A 281 63.41 18.86 -31.11
C LYS A 281 63.99 17.74 -32.02
N ALA A 282 63.50 17.43 -33.23
CA ALA A 282 62.50 17.98 -34.14
C ALA A 282 62.32 17.06 -35.40
N THR A 283 61.23 17.28 -36.17
CA THR A 283 61.09 17.23 -37.68
C THR A 283 61.46 15.95 -38.47
N ALA A 284 60.83 15.55 -39.60
CA ALA A 284 59.78 16.06 -40.49
C ALA A 284 59.42 14.97 -41.56
N ALA A 285 58.24 15.11 -42.22
CA ALA A 285 57.91 14.88 -43.65
C ALA A 285 58.15 13.47 -44.29
N LYS A 286 57.46 12.95 -45.32
CA LYS A 286 56.47 13.41 -46.32
C LYS A 286 56.02 12.21 -47.19
N ASP A 287 54.86 12.35 -47.84
CA ASP A 287 54.46 11.87 -49.20
C ASP A 287 54.51 10.35 -49.55
N ALA A 288 53.74 9.78 -50.49
CA ALA A 288 52.47 10.08 -51.18
C ALA A 288 52.12 8.88 -52.11
N SER A 289 50.82 8.52 -52.16
CA SER A 289 49.96 8.20 -53.33
C SER A 289 50.12 6.99 -54.29
N LYS A 290 48.92 6.54 -54.75
CA LYS A 290 48.50 5.87 -56.03
C LYS A 290 48.64 4.34 -56.14
N HIS A 291 47.75 3.55 -56.78
CA HIS A 291 46.90 3.75 -57.98
C HIS A 291 45.87 2.59 -58.21
N LEU A 292 44.83 2.86 -59.04
CA LEU A 292 44.01 1.99 -59.96
C LEU A 292 43.01 0.96 -59.34
N ALA A 293 41.68 0.97 -59.57
CA ALA A 293 40.78 1.05 -60.75
C ALA A 293 40.41 -0.31 -61.37
N GLY A 294 39.10 -0.56 -61.60
CA GLY A 294 38.62 -1.64 -62.49
C GLY A 294 37.18 -2.12 -62.29
N ASN A 295 36.30 -1.72 -63.21
CA ASN A 295 34.88 -2.06 -63.46
C ASN A 295 34.43 -3.54 -63.39
N GLY A 296 33.11 -3.74 -63.28
CA GLY A 296 32.41 -4.89 -63.88
C GLY A 296 30.98 -5.12 -63.40
N SER A 297 30.03 -5.17 -64.34
CA SER A 297 28.56 -5.19 -64.16
C SER A 297 27.96 -6.58 -64.49
N ILE A 298 26.63 -6.72 -64.26
CA ILE A 298 25.63 -7.53 -64.99
C ILE A 298 25.05 -8.77 -64.26
N GLY A 299 23.69 -8.82 -64.24
CA GLY A 299 22.87 -10.01 -64.53
C GLY A 299 22.29 -10.72 -63.30
N ASP A 300 21.05 -10.52 -62.86
CA ASP A 300 19.73 -10.73 -63.50
C ASP A 300 19.27 -12.20 -63.59
N LYS A 301 17.98 -12.39 -63.26
CA LYS A 301 17.09 -13.58 -63.36
C LYS A 301 16.99 -14.55 -62.18
N ASN A 302 15.87 -15.23 -61.91
CA ASN A 302 14.42 -15.11 -62.18
C ASN A 302 13.80 -16.44 -61.67
N VAL A 303 12.49 -16.45 -61.34
CA VAL A 303 11.58 -17.64 -61.28
C VAL A 303 11.82 -18.68 -60.17
N GLY A 304 10.83 -19.23 -59.44
CA GLY A 304 9.37 -19.11 -59.46
C GLY A 304 8.70 -20.34 -58.83
N ASN A 305 7.37 -20.25 -58.70
CA ASN A 305 6.36 -21.30 -58.40
C ASN A 305 6.37 -21.95 -57.01
N GLY A 306 5.24 -22.18 -56.33
CA GLY A 306 3.83 -21.95 -56.67
C GLY A 306 2.89 -22.97 -55.97
N ARG A 307 1.66 -22.52 -55.64
CA ARG A 307 0.39 -23.26 -55.43
C ARG A 307 0.30 -24.17 -54.17
N TYR A 308 -0.85 -24.40 -53.51
CA TYR A 308 -2.30 -24.33 -53.77
C TYR A 308 -3.01 -23.88 -52.46
N LYS A 309 -3.97 -22.94 -52.44
CA LYS A 309 -5.41 -22.96 -52.80
C LYS A 309 -6.32 -23.85 -51.92
N ASN A 310 -7.29 -23.22 -51.25
CA ASN A 310 -8.76 -23.35 -51.39
C ASN A 310 -9.41 -22.57 -50.22
N ASP A 311 -10.07 -21.44 -50.47
CA ASP A 311 -11.43 -21.24 -51.05
C ASP A 311 -12.55 -21.52 -50.03
N ASP A 312 -13.26 -20.44 -49.67
CA ASP A 312 -14.71 -20.28 -49.44
C ASP A 312 -14.89 -18.94 -48.71
N GLY A 313 -15.58 -17.91 -49.17
CA GLY A 313 -16.54 -17.77 -50.26
C GLY A 313 -17.64 -16.79 -49.79
N ASN A 314 -17.85 -15.72 -50.57
CA ASN A 314 -18.96 -14.75 -50.56
C ASN A 314 -19.04 -13.64 -49.50
N ASN A 315 -19.52 -12.44 -49.81
CA ASN A 315 -19.68 -11.66 -51.04
C ASN A 315 -20.23 -10.28 -50.61
N ASP A 316 -20.16 -9.32 -51.53
CA ASP A 316 -20.93 -8.07 -51.63
C ASP A 316 -20.37 -6.77 -51.00
N GLY A 317 -20.23 -5.77 -51.88
CA GLY A 317 -20.68 -4.42 -51.54
C GLY A 317 -19.65 -3.30 -51.67
N ASN A 318 -19.22 -3.03 -52.91
CA ASN A 318 -18.45 -1.85 -53.32
C ASN A 318 -19.14 -0.52 -52.95
N THR A 319 -18.49 0.35 -52.16
CA THR A 319 -18.58 1.81 -52.34
C THR A 319 -17.29 2.49 -51.84
N SER A 320 -16.64 3.16 -52.77
CA SER A 320 -15.53 4.08 -52.62
C SER A 320 -15.77 5.19 -51.60
N ASN A 321 -14.81 5.40 -50.69
CA ASN A 321 -14.32 6.73 -50.33
C ASN A 321 -12.90 6.58 -49.76
N ALA A 322 -11.96 7.21 -50.46
CA ALA A 322 -10.60 7.41 -50.01
C ALA A 322 -10.61 8.46 -48.90
N ASN A 323 -10.34 8.04 -47.68
CA ASN A 323 -9.78 8.86 -46.61
C ASN A 323 -8.60 8.05 -46.07
N ASP A 324 -7.39 8.43 -46.49
CA ASP A 324 -6.14 8.02 -45.85
C ASP A 324 -6.04 8.78 -44.51
N ASP A 325 -6.79 8.31 -43.51
CA ASP A 325 -6.55 8.66 -42.11
C ASP A 325 -5.69 7.54 -41.52
N ASP A 326 -4.37 7.65 -41.74
CA ASP A 326 -3.35 6.89 -41.00
C ASP A 326 -3.33 7.39 -39.54
N ASP A 327 -4.38 7.08 -38.78
CA ASP A 327 -4.30 6.97 -37.33
C ASP A 327 -3.56 5.66 -37.00
N ASP A 328 -2.24 5.68 -37.20
CA ASP A 328 -1.34 4.69 -36.61
C ASP A 328 -1.32 4.92 -35.09
N ASP A 329 -2.33 4.33 -34.43
CA ASP A 329 -2.26 3.82 -33.07
C ASP A 329 -1.16 2.74 -33.05
N ASP A 330 0.10 3.19 -33.07
CA ASP A 330 1.28 2.40 -32.71
C ASP A 330 1.09 1.98 -31.25
N GLY A 331 0.35 0.89 -31.04
CA GLY A 331 0.34 0.16 -29.79
C GLY A 331 1.79 -0.11 -29.41
N ASP A 332 2.22 0.53 -28.32
CA ASP A 332 3.43 0.19 -27.57
C ASP A 332 3.27 -1.27 -27.10
N ASN A 333 3.49 -2.23 -28.00
CA ASN A 333 3.89 -3.58 -27.65
C ASN A 333 5.33 -3.45 -27.16
N ASP A 334 5.44 -2.98 -25.93
CA ASP A 334 6.62 -3.12 -25.09
C ASP A 334 6.84 -4.62 -24.89
N ASP A 335 7.58 -5.23 -25.83
CA ASP A 335 8.20 -6.55 -25.68
C ASP A 335 9.32 -6.42 -24.62
N ASP A 336 8.90 -6.24 -23.38
CA ASP A 336 9.73 -6.02 -22.18
C ASP A 336 10.20 -7.35 -21.55
N GLY A 337 10.05 -8.47 -22.26
CA GLY A 337 10.15 -9.81 -21.67
C GLY A 337 11.55 -10.44 -21.51
N GLU A 338 12.61 -9.93 -22.15
CA GLU A 338 13.89 -10.67 -22.23
C GLU A 338 15.17 -9.94 -21.76
N ASP A 339 15.12 -8.68 -21.31
CA ASP A 339 16.33 -7.84 -21.22
C ASP A 339 16.96 -7.64 -19.82
N ASP A 340 16.42 -8.24 -18.74
CA ASP A 340 16.80 -7.89 -17.36
C ASP A 340 18.00 -8.66 -16.74
N PHE A 341 18.55 -9.67 -17.42
CA PHE A 341 19.62 -10.49 -16.82
C PHE A 341 21.04 -9.89 -16.89
N ASP A 342 21.27 -8.77 -17.60
CA ASP A 342 22.62 -8.20 -17.87
C ASP A 342 22.65 -6.64 -17.81
N ASP A 343 22.22 -6.00 -16.71
CA ASP A 343 22.32 -4.52 -16.54
C ASP A 343 23.55 -4.03 -15.74
N ASP A 344 24.36 -4.96 -15.25
CA ASP A 344 25.56 -4.69 -14.43
C ASP A 344 26.84 -4.37 -15.24
N ASP A 345 26.87 -4.53 -16.58
CA ASP A 345 28.07 -4.16 -17.36
C ASP A 345 28.20 -2.61 -17.47
N PRO A 346 29.24 -1.99 -16.90
CA PRO A 346 29.43 -0.53 -16.95
C PRO A 346 29.69 0.01 -18.35
N ARG A 347 29.96 -0.85 -19.34
CA ARG A 347 30.22 -0.47 -20.75
C ARG A 347 28.94 -0.44 -21.59
N LYS A 348 27.84 -1.03 -21.10
CA LYS A 348 26.54 -1.03 -21.79
C LYS A 348 25.98 0.41 -21.77
N PRO A 349 25.56 0.99 -22.90
CA PRO A 349 25.00 2.33 -22.91
C PRO A 349 23.67 2.43 -22.13
N LYS A 350 23.64 3.18 -21.02
CA LYS A 350 22.49 3.28 -20.10
C LYS A 350 21.53 4.43 -20.44
N PHE A 351 21.04 4.50 -21.68
CA PHE A 351 20.15 5.59 -22.12
C PHE A 351 18.68 5.41 -21.71
N LYS A 352 18.25 4.21 -21.28
CA LYS A 352 16.88 3.92 -20.81
C LYS A 352 16.45 4.85 -19.65
N HIS A 353 17.40 5.26 -18.82
CA HIS A 353 17.14 6.13 -17.66
C HIS A 353 17.26 7.63 -17.94
N CYS A 354 17.56 8.04 -19.19
CA CYS A 354 17.64 9.46 -19.55
C CYS A 354 16.25 10.11 -19.53
N ILE A 355 16.20 11.32 -18.99
CA ILE A 355 14.97 12.11 -18.87
C ILE A 355 14.88 13.10 -20.02
N GLN A 356 13.70 13.26 -20.61
CA GLN A 356 13.49 14.23 -21.68
C GLN A 356 12.18 14.97 -21.50
N LEU A 357 12.17 16.27 -21.77
CA LEU A 357 11.00 17.15 -21.77
C LEU A 357 10.98 17.89 -23.11
N ALA A 358 9.86 17.83 -23.82
CA ALA A 358 9.66 18.44 -25.13
C ALA A 358 8.46 19.38 -25.11
N ALA A 359 8.61 20.54 -25.74
CA ALA A 359 7.61 21.61 -25.71
C ALA A 359 6.29 21.27 -26.41
N CYS A 360 6.32 20.48 -27.49
CA CYS A 360 5.13 20.21 -28.31
C CYS A 360 5.15 18.82 -28.97
N ALA A 361 3.99 18.38 -29.47
CA ALA A 361 3.87 17.15 -30.25
C ALA A 361 4.58 17.25 -31.62
N ARG A 362 4.69 16.13 -32.34
CA ARG A 362 5.54 15.99 -33.54
C ARG A 362 5.13 16.91 -34.70
N ASP A 363 3.83 17.11 -34.84
CA ASP A 363 3.13 17.84 -35.89
C ASP A 363 2.74 19.27 -35.46
N GLN A 364 2.89 19.58 -34.18
CA GLN A 364 2.51 20.87 -33.61
C GLN A 364 3.61 21.93 -33.73
N THR A 365 3.18 23.18 -33.74
CA THR A 365 4.02 24.38 -33.64
C THR A 365 3.78 25.07 -32.31
N LEU A 366 4.80 25.77 -31.82
CA LEU A 366 4.70 26.56 -30.61
C LEU A 366 3.70 27.71 -30.77
N PRO A 367 3.03 28.13 -29.68
CA PRO A 367 2.09 29.26 -29.72
C PRO A 367 2.75 30.55 -30.21
N THR A 368 2.05 31.30 -31.05
CA THR A 368 2.54 32.56 -31.63
C THR A 368 1.79 33.81 -31.14
N ASP A 369 0.92 33.66 -30.13
CA ASP A 369 0.15 34.75 -29.54
C ASP A 369 1.08 35.88 -29.02
N PRO A 370 0.93 37.13 -29.49
CA PRO A 370 1.74 38.27 -29.04
C PRO A 370 1.73 38.53 -27.54
N ALA A 371 0.68 38.09 -26.83
CA ALA A 371 0.58 38.23 -25.38
C ALA A 371 1.53 37.28 -24.64
N LEU A 372 2.03 36.23 -25.30
CA LEU A 372 2.89 35.19 -24.72
C LEU A 372 4.38 35.39 -25.05
N PRO A 373 5.29 34.85 -24.22
CA PRO A 373 6.68 34.69 -24.62
C PRO A 373 6.83 33.65 -25.75
N ALA A 374 7.85 33.84 -26.59
CA ALA A 374 8.19 32.89 -27.65
C ALA A 374 8.70 31.56 -27.07
N ASP A 375 9.42 31.62 -25.93
CA ASP A 375 9.89 30.48 -25.16
C ASP A 375 8.95 30.09 -24.02
N LEU A 376 7.67 29.94 -24.37
CA LEU A 376 6.60 29.62 -23.42
C LEU A 376 6.92 28.37 -22.58
N PHE A 377 7.45 27.32 -23.21
CA PHE A 377 7.80 26.09 -22.50
C PHE A 377 8.94 26.31 -21.52
N THR A 378 10.03 26.93 -21.97
CA THR A 378 11.15 27.30 -21.09
C THR A 378 10.70 28.18 -19.94
N CYS A 379 9.91 29.23 -20.20
CA CYS A 379 9.38 30.11 -19.17
C CYS A 379 8.52 29.37 -18.14
N CYS A 380 7.72 28.38 -18.55
CA CYS A 380 6.97 27.54 -17.62
C CYS A 380 7.92 26.73 -16.73
N LEU A 381 8.95 26.13 -17.32
CA LEU A 381 9.91 25.28 -16.61
C LEU A 381 10.83 26.04 -15.66
N THR A 382 11.22 27.28 -16.00
CA THR A 382 12.26 28.01 -15.27
C THR A 382 11.72 29.16 -14.43
N THR A 383 10.55 29.71 -14.76
CA THR A 383 9.89 30.83 -14.08
C THR A 383 8.37 30.58 -13.88
N PRO A 384 8.00 29.48 -13.18
CA PRO A 384 6.63 28.98 -13.12
C PRO A 384 5.63 29.97 -12.51
N ILE A 385 5.98 30.66 -11.41
CA ILE A 385 5.07 31.58 -10.73
C ILE A 385 4.71 32.77 -11.63
N ARG A 386 5.71 33.32 -12.31
CA ARG A 386 5.51 34.42 -13.27
C ARG A 386 4.59 33.99 -14.40
N MET A 387 4.84 32.81 -14.99
CA MET A 387 3.98 32.25 -16.04
C MET A 387 2.56 31.94 -15.55
N ALA A 388 2.41 31.36 -14.36
CA ALA A 388 1.12 30.94 -13.83
C ALA A 388 0.20 32.14 -13.54
N VAL A 389 0.73 33.22 -12.97
CA VAL A 389 -0.02 34.46 -12.72
C VAL A 389 -0.39 35.13 -14.06
N MET A 390 0.57 35.22 -14.98
CA MET A 390 0.34 35.75 -16.34
C MET A 390 -0.75 34.95 -17.07
N TYR A 391 -0.66 33.63 -17.04
CA TYR A 391 -1.65 32.73 -17.63
C TYR A 391 -3.04 32.94 -17.04
N TYR A 392 -3.15 33.04 -15.71
CA TYR A 392 -4.42 33.29 -15.03
C TYR A 392 -5.07 34.61 -15.49
N ILE A 393 -4.30 35.69 -15.60
CA ILE A 393 -4.78 37.00 -16.07
C ILE A 393 -5.30 36.91 -17.51
N LEU A 394 -4.56 36.23 -18.40
CA LEU A 394 -4.93 36.10 -19.81
C LEU A 394 -6.18 35.24 -20.00
N GLN A 395 -6.29 34.11 -19.30
CA GLN A 395 -7.46 33.22 -19.41
C GLN A 395 -8.73 33.88 -18.89
N ASN A 396 -8.64 34.65 -17.80
CA ASN A 396 -9.77 35.35 -17.21
C ASN A 396 -10.01 36.75 -17.81
N LYS A 397 -9.26 37.13 -18.86
CA LYS A 397 -9.36 38.43 -19.55
C LYS A 397 -9.25 39.63 -18.60
N LEU A 398 -8.36 39.56 -17.62
CA LEU A 398 -8.16 40.58 -16.58
C LEU A 398 -7.11 41.64 -16.94
N THR A 399 -6.72 41.73 -18.22
CA THR A 399 -5.65 42.62 -18.70
C THR A 399 -5.95 44.11 -18.50
N ASP A 400 -7.23 44.48 -18.43
CA ASP A 400 -7.66 45.86 -18.17
C ASP A 400 -7.45 46.27 -16.70
N ARG A 401 -7.47 45.30 -15.79
CA ARG A 401 -7.31 45.50 -14.34
C ARG A 401 -5.87 45.31 -13.90
N TYR A 402 -5.20 44.28 -14.42
CA TYR A 402 -3.83 43.93 -14.02
C TYR A 402 -2.88 43.89 -15.21
N PRO A 403 -1.71 44.56 -15.13
CA PRO A 403 -0.69 44.43 -16.15
C PRO A 403 -0.14 42.99 -16.14
N VAL A 404 0.15 42.44 -17.31
CA VAL A 404 0.67 41.06 -17.47
C VAL A 404 2.00 40.84 -16.71
N CYS A 405 2.77 41.90 -16.47
CA CYS A 405 3.99 41.89 -15.67
C CYS A 405 3.77 42.07 -14.15
N ILE A 406 2.54 42.02 -13.65
CA ILE A 406 2.25 42.23 -12.21
C ILE A 406 2.98 41.23 -11.31
N ALA A 407 3.25 40.02 -11.81
CA ALA A 407 4.01 39.01 -11.08
C ALA A 407 5.39 39.52 -10.62
N ASP A 408 6.02 40.44 -11.35
CA ASP A 408 7.32 41.02 -10.99
C ASP A 408 7.23 42.03 -9.84
N ARG A 409 6.02 42.50 -9.54
CA ARG A 409 5.74 43.50 -8.50
C ARG A 409 5.23 42.87 -7.21
N ILE A 410 5.02 41.55 -7.19
CA ILE A 410 4.58 40.84 -5.98
C ILE A 410 5.70 40.95 -4.94
N PRO A 411 5.42 41.53 -3.76
CA PRO A 411 6.45 41.75 -2.76
C PRO A 411 6.97 40.43 -2.18
N GLY A 412 8.25 40.39 -1.85
CA GLY A 412 8.87 39.25 -1.19
C GLY A 412 9.93 38.53 -1.98
N SER A 413 10.24 37.32 -1.53
CA SER A 413 11.19 36.41 -2.15
C SER A 413 10.63 35.00 -2.11
N THR A 414 10.84 34.21 -3.17
CA THR A 414 10.33 32.84 -3.28
C THR A 414 10.90 31.89 -2.21
N GLY A 415 12.00 32.27 -1.54
CA GLY A 415 12.56 31.55 -0.40
C GLY A 415 11.92 31.89 0.97
N ASP A 416 11.24 33.04 1.09
CA ASP A 416 10.59 33.47 2.33
C ASP A 416 9.09 33.16 2.29
N ARG A 417 8.70 32.05 2.92
CA ARG A 417 7.31 31.57 3.00
C ARG A 417 6.34 32.54 3.68
N ARG A 418 6.84 33.57 4.37
CA ARG A 418 6.00 34.61 5.00
C ARG A 418 5.70 35.77 4.06
N SER A 419 6.43 35.85 2.96
CA SER A 419 6.21 36.87 1.94
C SER A 419 5.18 36.38 0.91
N PRO A 420 4.37 37.28 0.31
CA PRO A 420 3.32 36.88 -0.65
C PRO A 420 3.87 36.06 -1.82
N LEU A 421 5.02 36.45 -2.36
CA LEU A 421 5.69 35.70 -3.43
C LEU A 421 6.18 34.31 -2.97
N GLY A 422 6.66 34.19 -1.73
CA GLY A 422 7.10 32.91 -1.18
C GLY A 422 5.95 32.00 -0.76
N GLU A 423 4.83 32.54 -0.29
CA GLU A 423 3.59 31.79 -0.05
C GLU A 423 3.06 31.20 -1.36
N LEU A 424 2.94 32.02 -2.42
CA LEU A 424 2.56 31.54 -3.75
C LEU A 424 3.46 30.42 -4.25
N ASN A 425 4.78 30.59 -4.12
CA ASN A 425 5.74 29.57 -4.54
C ASN A 425 5.62 28.26 -3.73
N TRP A 426 5.35 28.37 -2.43
CA TRP A 426 5.16 27.22 -1.56
C TRP A 426 3.87 26.46 -1.88
N ILE A 427 2.75 27.19 -2.06
CA ILE A 427 1.46 26.59 -2.43
C ILE A 427 1.54 25.94 -3.81
N PHE A 428 2.17 26.61 -4.79
CA PHE A 428 2.41 26.04 -6.12
C PHE A 428 3.15 24.70 -6.03
N THR A 429 4.20 24.64 -5.20
CA THR A 429 4.98 23.42 -4.96
C THR A 429 4.12 22.33 -4.33
N ALA A 430 3.27 22.66 -3.35
CA ALA A 430 2.40 21.71 -2.68
C ALA A 430 1.32 21.14 -3.63
N ILE A 431 0.69 22.00 -4.43
CA ILE A 431 -0.34 21.61 -5.40
C ILE A 431 0.26 20.70 -6.47
N THR A 432 1.38 21.08 -7.07
CA THR A 432 2.03 20.28 -8.11
C THR A 432 2.56 18.95 -7.59
N ASP A 433 3.11 18.88 -6.37
CA ASP A 433 3.46 17.62 -5.71
C ASP A 433 2.22 16.74 -5.46
N THR A 434 1.10 17.33 -5.05
CA THR A 434 -0.15 16.59 -4.78
C THR A 434 -0.73 16.00 -6.07
N ILE A 435 -0.75 16.77 -7.16
CA ILE A 435 -1.17 16.28 -8.48
C ILE A 435 -0.29 15.10 -8.89
N ALA A 436 1.03 15.24 -8.78
CA ALA A 436 1.96 14.18 -9.15
C ALA A 436 1.80 12.92 -8.28
N TRP A 437 1.62 13.05 -6.97
CA TRP A 437 1.46 11.92 -6.06
C TRP A 437 0.17 11.13 -6.33
N ASN A 438 -0.92 11.81 -6.67
CA ASN A 438 -2.20 11.17 -6.92
C ASN A 438 -2.26 10.45 -8.28
N LEU A 439 -1.49 10.92 -9.27
CA LEU A 439 -1.55 10.40 -10.63
C LEU A 439 -0.44 9.41 -10.98
N LEU A 440 0.72 9.48 -10.32
CA LEU A 440 1.90 8.69 -10.70
C LEU A 440 2.06 7.46 -9.81
N PRO A 441 2.50 6.31 -10.37
CA PRO A 441 2.97 5.19 -9.56
C PRO A 441 4.11 5.60 -8.63
N SER A 442 4.17 4.98 -7.44
CA SER A 442 5.14 5.32 -6.38
C SER A 442 6.59 5.38 -6.89
N GLU A 443 7.03 4.41 -7.69
CA GLU A 443 8.39 4.37 -8.23
C GLU A 443 8.70 5.56 -9.16
N THR A 444 7.78 5.88 -10.07
CA THR A 444 7.92 7.01 -10.99
C THR A 444 7.93 8.33 -10.23
N PHE A 445 7.06 8.48 -9.24
CA PHE A 445 7.04 9.64 -8.36
C PHE A 445 8.38 9.80 -7.60
N GLN A 446 8.88 8.75 -6.96
CA GLN A 446 10.14 8.79 -6.23
C GLN A 446 11.32 9.17 -7.14
N ARG A 447 11.38 8.56 -8.34
CA ARG A 447 12.42 8.85 -9.34
C ARG A 447 12.39 10.28 -9.85
N LEU A 448 11.21 10.85 -10.11
CA LEU A 448 11.09 12.17 -10.75
C LEU A 448 10.96 13.33 -9.75
N PHE A 449 10.27 13.15 -8.63
CA PHE A 449 9.92 14.21 -7.67
C PHE A 449 10.75 14.18 -6.37
N ARG A 450 11.56 13.14 -6.13
CA ARG A 450 12.34 12.98 -4.88
C ARG A 450 13.84 12.73 -5.06
N GLN A 451 14.29 12.12 -6.17
CA GLN A 451 15.69 11.75 -6.37
C GLN A 451 16.65 12.93 -6.54
N ASP A 452 16.31 13.90 -7.40
CA ASP A 452 17.11 15.09 -7.72
C ASP A 452 16.25 16.35 -7.61
N LEU A 453 16.74 17.36 -6.88
CA LEU A 453 16.03 18.62 -6.65
C LEU A 453 15.73 19.38 -7.94
N LEU A 454 16.65 19.39 -8.91
CA LEU A 454 16.45 20.09 -10.16
C LEU A 454 15.39 19.38 -11.01
N ILE A 455 15.43 18.05 -11.05
CA ILE A 455 14.46 17.23 -11.79
C ILE A 455 13.07 17.35 -11.17
N ALA A 456 12.98 17.28 -9.85
CA ALA A 456 11.72 17.47 -9.14
C ALA A 456 11.12 18.84 -9.44
N SER A 457 11.96 19.89 -9.48
CA SER A 457 11.51 21.24 -9.83
C SER A 457 11.04 21.32 -11.29
N LEU A 458 11.81 20.76 -12.23
CA LEU A 458 11.44 20.72 -13.64
C LEU A 458 10.13 19.97 -13.88
N TYR A 459 9.89 18.84 -13.19
CA TYR A 459 8.66 18.06 -13.35
C TYR A 459 7.44 18.74 -12.72
N ARG A 460 7.57 19.40 -11.56
CA ARG A 460 6.50 20.27 -11.03
C ARG A 460 6.13 21.37 -12.01
N ASN A 461 7.15 22.02 -12.56
CA ASN A 461 6.99 23.12 -13.50
C ASN A 461 6.49 22.62 -14.86
N TYR A 462 6.80 21.38 -15.23
CA TYR A 462 6.25 20.71 -16.41
C TYR A 462 4.74 20.48 -16.27
N LEU A 463 4.20 20.20 -15.08
CA LEU A 463 2.74 20.12 -14.89
C LEU A 463 2.05 21.45 -15.21
N LEU A 464 2.68 22.57 -14.84
CA LEU A 464 2.21 23.89 -15.26
C LEU A 464 2.32 24.06 -16.78
N ALA A 465 3.42 23.63 -17.40
CA ALA A 465 3.57 23.67 -18.85
C ALA A 465 2.48 22.85 -19.56
N ASP A 466 2.18 21.64 -19.07
CA ASP A 466 1.10 20.76 -19.56
C ASP A 466 -0.24 21.49 -19.51
N ARG A 467 -0.54 22.21 -18.43
CA ARG A 467 -1.74 23.03 -18.31
C ARG A 467 -1.76 24.24 -19.26
N VAL A 468 -0.72 25.06 -19.22
CA VAL A 468 -0.65 26.32 -19.97
C VAL A 468 -0.63 26.06 -21.46
N MET A 469 0.24 25.17 -21.94
CA MET A 469 0.42 24.97 -23.38
C MET A 469 -0.82 24.34 -24.02
N ARG A 470 -1.53 23.45 -23.32
CA ARG A 470 -2.75 22.83 -23.86
C ARG A 470 -3.88 23.83 -24.08
N SER A 471 -3.96 24.89 -23.28
CA SER A 471 -4.92 25.98 -23.52
C SER A 471 -4.67 26.73 -24.85
N TYR A 472 -3.44 26.65 -25.37
CA TYR A 472 -3.01 27.20 -26.66
C TYR A 472 -2.78 26.10 -27.70
N TYR A 473 -3.51 24.99 -27.61
CA TYR A 473 -3.49 23.86 -28.56
C TYR A 473 -2.11 23.23 -28.77
N CYS A 474 -1.25 23.31 -27.75
CA CYS A 474 0.10 22.79 -27.80
C CYS A 474 0.30 21.76 -26.68
N THR A 475 0.73 20.55 -27.02
CA THR A 475 0.82 19.42 -26.09
C THR A 475 2.28 19.09 -25.79
N PRO A 476 2.80 19.43 -24.60
CA PRO A 476 4.14 19.05 -24.22
C PRO A 476 4.23 17.53 -23.99
N VAL A 477 5.42 16.98 -24.21
CA VAL A 477 5.69 15.54 -24.13
C VAL A 477 6.90 15.27 -23.24
N SER A 478 6.80 14.32 -22.32
CA SER A 478 7.89 13.90 -21.44
C SER A 478 8.30 12.44 -21.67
N SER A 479 9.53 12.11 -21.27
CA SER A 479 10.05 10.76 -21.15
C SER A 479 10.78 10.64 -19.80
N PRO A 480 10.26 9.88 -18.82
CA PRO A 480 9.02 9.07 -18.85
C PRO A 480 7.75 9.87 -19.15
N ARG A 481 6.78 9.25 -19.82
CA ARG A 481 5.51 9.88 -20.19
C ARG A 481 4.64 10.02 -18.93
N LEU A 482 4.14 11.22 -18.66
CA LEU A 482 3.16 11.45 -17.60
C LEU A 482 1.73 11.27 -18.14
N PRO A 483 0.78 10.82 -17.31
CA PRO A 483 -0.64 10.93 -17.64
C PRO A 483 -1.05 12.41 -17.77
N PRO A 484 -2.17 12.72 -18.43
CA PRO A 484 -2.67 14.10 -18.54
C PRO A 484 -2.89 14.73 -17.15
N THR A 485 -2.30 15.89 -16.91
CA THR A 485 -2.35 16.54 -15.58
C THR A 485 -3.10 17.87 -15.58
N HIS A 486 -3.39 18.42 -16.76
CA HIS A 486 -3.96 19.76 -16.96
C HIS A 486 -5.39 19.93 -16.40
N GLU A 487 -6.16 18.84 -16.30
CA GLU A 487 -7.56 18.82 -15.84
C GLU A 487 -7.73 18.45 -14.35
N HIS A 488 -6.64 18.22 -13.62
CA HIS A 488 -6.74 17.80 -12.22
C HIS A 488 -7.38 18.88 -11.33
N VAL A 489 -8.32 18.48 -10.46
CA VAL A 489 -9.13 19.39 -9.60
C VAL A 489 -8.29 20.37 -8.75
N MET A 490 -7.09 19.95 -8.31
CA MET A 490 -6.18 20.81 -7.54
C MET A 490 -5.74 22.08 -8.28
N TRP A 491 -5.85 22.15 -9.61
CA TRP A 491 -5.63 23.39 -10.35
C TRP A 491 -6.68 24.45 -10.06
N GLN A 492 -7.91 24.07 -9.70
CA GLN A 492 -8.94 25.02 -9.25
C GLN A 492 -8.54 25.67 -7.92
N ALA A 493 -7.95 24.89 -7.01
CA ALA A 493 -7.41 25.42 -5.76
C ALA A 493 -6.26 26.41 -6.02
N TRP A 494 -5.41 26.13 -7.02
CA TRP A 494 -4.36 27.07 -7.43
C TRP A 494 -4.94 28.39 -7.95
N ASP A 495 -5.97 28.31 -8.81
CA ASP A 495 -6.62 29.47 -9.39
C ASP A 495 -7.22 30.40 -8.33
N MET A 496 -7.90 29.83 -7.32
CA MET A 496 -8.43 30.58 -6.18
C MET A 496 -7.33 31.30 -5.38
N VAL A 497 -6.16 30.69 -5.25
CA VAL A 497 -5.01 31.28 -4.54
C VAL A 497 -4.43 32.45 -5.33
N VAL A 498 -4.29 32.31 -6.65
CA VAL A 498 -3.82 33.41 -7.51
C VAL A 498 -4.80 34.57 -7.48
N GLU A 499 -6.10 34.30 -7.56
CA GLU A 499 -7.16 35.31 -7.45
C GLU A 499 -7.04 36.10 -6.14
N SER A 500 -6.96 35.40 -5.00
CA SER A 500 -6.84 36.02 -3.69
C SER A 500 -5.60 36.92 -3.57
N VAL A 501 -4.46 36.55 -4.17
CA VAL A 501 -3.25 37.39 -4.11
C VAL A 501 -3.39 38.62 -4.99
N LEU A 502 -4.00 38.50 -6.17
CA LEU A 502 -4.25 39.64 -7.06
C LEU A 502 -5.19 40.67 -6.42
N GLU A 503 -6.25 40.22 -5.74
CA GLU A 503 -7.16 41.10 -5.01
C GLU A 503 -6.47 41.85 -3.86
N GLN A 504 -5.58 41.17 -3.13
CA GLN A 504 -4.82 41.79 -2.04
C GLN A 504 -3.85 42.87 -2.54
N LEU A 505 -3.29 42.71 -3.74
CA LEU A 505 -2.42 43.74 -4.36
C LEU A 505 -3.20 45.03 -4.67
N ASP A 506 -4.47 44.94 -5.07
CA ASP A 506 -5.33 46.12 -5.25
C ASP A 506 -5.56 46.87 -3.94
N VAL A 507 -5.82 46.13 -2.86
CA VAL A 507 -5.99 46.72 -1.52
C VAL A 507 -4.71 47.43 -1.08
N GLN A 508 -3.54 46.84 -1.32
CA GLN A 508 -2.26 47.49 -1.01
C GLN A 508 -2.01 48.74 -1.84
N ALA A 509 -2.35 48.74 -3.12
CA ALA A 509 -2.23 49.93 -3.97
C ALA A 509 -3.12 51.07 -3.45
N LEU A 510 -4.37 50.75 -3.05
CA LEU A 510 -5.30 51.70 -2.45
C LEU A 510 -4.81 52.22 -1.08
N VAL A 511 -4.26 51.36 -0.23
CA VAL A 511 -3.71 51.75 1.08
C VAL A 511 -2.42 52.56 0.93
N ALA A 512 -1.58 52.27 -0.06
CA ALA A 512 -0.36 53.03 -0.35
C ALA A 512 -0.64 54.45 -0.87
N GLU A 513 -1.74 54.67 -1.60
CA GLU A 513 -2.20 56.02 -1.95
C GLU A 513 -2.74 56.80 -0.74
N MET A 514 -3.33 56.11 0.25
CA MET A 514 -3.91 56.73 1.45
C MET A 514 -2.89 56.97 2.58
N CYS A 515 -1.75 56.28 2.61
CA CYS A 515 -0.79 56.35 3.72
C CYS A 515 0.61 56.83 3.29
N ILE A 516 0.85 58.14 3.36
CA ILE A 516 2.21 58.67 3.57
C ILE A 516 2.57 58.50 5.05
N ARG A 517 3.50 57.56 5.30
CA ARG A 517 4.20 57.22 6.55
C ARG A 517 3.45 56.37 7.59
N ASP A 518 4.20 55.35 8.03
CA ASP A 518 4.05 54.56 9.26
C ASP A 518 2.86 53.59 9.37
N SER A 519 2.91 52.44 8.68
CA SER A 519 2.27 51.16 9.10
C SER A 519 2.57 49.96 8.17
N LEU A 520 3.84 49.63 7.91
CA LEU A 520 4.20 48.43 7.12
C LEU A 520 4.14 47.10 7.91
N SER A 521 3.95 47.14 9.23
CA SER A 521 3.94 45.95 10.09
C SER A 521 2.56 45.27 10.22
N THR A 522 1.46 45.99 10.03
CA THR A 522 0.10 45.44 10.24
C THR A 522 -0.44 44.72 9.00
N CYS A 523 0.01 45.10 7.80
CA CYS A 523 -0.45 44.50 6.53
C CYS A 523 0.09 43.07 6.33
N ALA A 524 1.23 42.72 6.94
CA ALA A 524 1.81 41.37 6.87
C ALA A 524 0.96 40.29 7.56
N GLN A 525 0.02 40.66 8.44
CA GLN A 525 -0.90 39.70 9.07
C GLN A 525 -2.13 39.36 8.21
N GLN A 526 -2.43 40.16 7.18
CA GLN A 526 -3.62 39.98 6.32
C GLN A 526 -3.41 39.06 5.12
N PHE A 527 -2.18 38.60 4.84
CA PHE A 527 -1.89 37.74 3.68
C PHE A 527 -2.29 36.26 3.83
N ARG A 528 -2.80 35.83 4.99
CA ARG A 528 -3.01 34.39 5.24
C ARG A 528 -4.24 33.86 4.48
N SER A 529 -4.00 33.05 3.45
CA SER A 529 -5.04 32.28 2.78
C SER A 529 -5.60 31.16 3.71
N PRO A 530 -6.88 30.75 3.59
CA PRO A 530 -7.45 29.64 4.37
C PRO A 530 -6.69 28.30 4.17
N MET A 531 -6.07 28.09 3.01
CA MET A 531 -5.23 26.93 2.70
C MET A 531 -3.95 26.87 3.56
N PHE A 532 -3.43 28.01 4.01
CA PHE A 532 -2.27 28.07 4.92
C PHE A 532 -2.55 27.34 6.24
N TYR A 533 -3.78 27.46 6.77
CA TYR A 533 -4.16 26.80 8.02
C TYR A 533 -4.20 25.27 7.87
N LEU A 534 -4.77 24.75 6.78
CA LEU A 534 -4.86 23.31 6.50
C LEU A 534 -3.49 22.64 6.28
N LEU A 535 -2.49 23.39 5.77
CA LEU A 535 -1.16 22.85 5.46
C LEU A 535 -0.11 23.10 6.56
N SER A 536 -0.41 23.94 7.55
CA SER A 536 0.53 24.30 8.63
C SER A 536 0.36 23.46 9.90
N GLU A 537 -0.75 22.72 10.06
CA GLU A 537 -0.98 21.80 11.17
C GLU A 537 -0.26 20.45 10.96
N SER A 538 1.05 20.48 10.81
CA SER A 538 1.88 19.26 10.90
C SER A 538 3.17 19.54 11.66
N SER A 539 3.02 19.92 12.93
CA SER A 539 4.10 19.78 13.91
C SER A 539 3.53 19.29 15.23
N ALA A 540 2.98 18.08 15.23
CA ALA A 540 2.92 17.29 16.45
C ALA A 540 4.37 16.86 16.80
N PRO A 541 4.82 17.02 18.05
CA PRO A 541 6.12 16.51 18.46
C PRO A 541 6.10 14.98 18.31
N SER A 542 6.99 14.46 17.47
CA SER A 542 7.22 13.02 17.37
C SER A 542 7.70 12.51 18.73
N SER A 543 6.81 11.83 19.47
CA SER A 543 7.22 11.04 20.62
C SER A 543 8.12 9.92 20.13
N SER A 544 9.40 9.99 20.46
CA SER A 544 10.33 8.87 20.34
C SER A 544 9.84 7.75 21.25
N ALA A 545 9.11 6.78 20.72
CA ALA A 545 8.73 5.58 21.43
C ALA A 545 9.97 4.67 21.58
N SER A 546 10.71 4.85 22.66
CA SER A 546 11.53 3.79 23.23
C SER A 546 10.58 2.79 23.92
N ASN A 547 10.14 1.75 23.23
CA ASN A 547 9.29 0.72 23.84
C ASN A 547 9.98 -0.65 23.80
N THR A 548 10.78 -0.91 24.83
CA THR A 548 10.83 -2.24 25.45
C THR A 548 9.94 -2.21 26.68
N ALA A 549 8.62 -2.17 26.47
CA ALA A 549 7.64 -2.44 27.52
C ALA A 549 7.03 -3.82 27.23
N PRO A 550 6.87 -4.69 28.24
CA PRO A 550 6.21 -5.98 28.05
C PRO A 550 4.78 -5.77 27.53
N PRO A 551 4.24 -6.69 26.72
CA PRO A 551 2.88 -6.60 26.21
C PRO A 551 1.91 -6.46 27.38
N SER A 552 1.15 -5.36 27.39
CA SER A 552 0.08 -5.20 28.37
C SER A 552 -1.04 -6.19 28.05
N SER A 553 -1.45 -7.01 29.03
CA SER A 553 -2.60 -7.92 28.93
C SER A 553 -3.93 -7.18 28.70
N THR A 554 -3.90 -5.84 28.67
CA THR A 554 -5.03 -4.97 28.37
C THR A 554 -4.68 -3.99 27.26
N GLN A 555 -5.66 -3.65 26.43
CA GLN A 555 -5.58 -2.62 25.38
C GLN A 555 -6.61 -1.52 25.63
N ILE A 556 -6.27 -0.29 25.25
CA ILE A 556 -7.19 0.85 25.27
C ILE A 556 -8.18 0.70 24.12
N LEU A 557 -9.48 0.74 24.41
CA LEU A 557 -10.52 0.78 23.40
C LEU A 557 -10.55 2.15 22.69
N PRO A 558 -10.59 2.17 21.35
CA PRO A 558 -10.96 3.38 20.62
C PRO A 558 -12.35 3.89 21.03
N SER A 559 -12.53 5.20 21.10
CA SER A 559 -13.80 5.84 21.53
C SER A 559 -15.01 5.37 20.73
N PHE A 560 -14.87 5.25 19.40
CA PHE A 560 -15.96 4.78 18.54
C PHE A 560 -16.42 3.34 18.86
N ILE A 561 -15.51 2.46 19.31
CA ILE A 561 -15.87 1.09 19.72
C ILE A 561 -16.57 1.14 21.08
N ALA A 562 -16.09 1.97 22.01
CA ALA A 562 -16.72 2.17 23.31
C ALA A 562 -18.17 2.67 23.17
N ASP A 563 -18.40 3.64 22.28
CA ASP A 563 -19.73 4.18 21.98
C ASP A 563 -20.65 3.10 21.39
N ARG A 564 -20.15 2.28 20.46
CA ARG A 564 -20.90 1.17 19.87
C ARG A 564 -21.28 0.10 20.90
N ILE A 565 -20.36 -0.24 21.82
CA ILE A 565 -20.65 -1.15 22.94
C ILE A 565 -21.85 -0.59 23.72
N SER A 566 -21.78 0.67 24.14
CA SER A 566 -22.85 1.33 24.89
C SER A 566 -24.19 1.30 24.15
N LEU A 567 -24.19 1.60 22.85
CA LEU A 567 -25.39 1.59 22.02
C LEU A 567 -26.04 0.19 21.91
N ILE A 568 -25.24 -0.87 21.71
CA ILE A 568 -25.75 -2.23 21.57
C ILE A 568 -26.31 -2.75 22.91
N HIS A 569 -25.67 -2.42 24.03
CA HIS A 569 -26.22 -2.72 25.35
C HIS A 569 -27.53 -1.97 25.60
N GLN A 570 -27.63 -0.70 25.21
CA GLN A 570 -28.87 0.06 25.29
C GLN A 570 -29.99 -0.58 24.45
N HIS A 571 -29.67 -0.99 23.22
CA HIS A 571 -30.61 -1.66 22.34
C HIS A 571 -31.10 -3.00 22.92
N GLY A 572 -30.18 -3.84 23.39
CA GLY A 572 -30.53 -5.11 24.05
C GLY A 572 -31.43 -4.92 25.29
N SER A 573 -31.19 -3.85 26.07
CA SER A 573 -32.00 -3.53 27.25
C SER A 573 -33.44 -3.16 26.86
N ILE A 574 -33.60 -2.38 25.78
CA ILE A 574 -34.92 -2.05 25.22
C ILE A 574 -35.64 -3.33 24.77
N GLU A 575 -34.96 -4.20 24.02
CA GLU A 575 -35.52 -5.48 23.58
C GLU A 575 -35.96 -6.35 24.77
N TRP A 576 -35.12 -6.47 25.79
CA TRP A 576 -35.44 -7.22 27.00
C TRP A 576 -36.68 -6.68 27.70
N ASN A 577 -36.81 -5.37 27.83
CA ASN A 577 -37.99 -4.74 28.45
C ASN A 577 -39.26 -5.02 27.64
N LEU A 578 -39.19 -4.94 26.30
CA LEU A 578 -40.32 -5.24 25.42
C LEU A 578 -40.78 -6.70 25.51
N LEU A 579 -39.84 -7.64 25.62
CA LEU A 579 -40.12 -9.05 25.84
C LEU A 579 -40.69 -9.30 27.24
N SER A 580 -40.10 -8.69 28.26
CA SER A 580 -40.48 -8.84 29.66
C SER A 580 -41.90 -8.36 29.92
N ASP A 581 -42.28 -7.23 29.33
CA ASP A 581 -43.63 -6.66 29.37
C ASP A 581 -44.62 -7.39 28.46
N ARG A 582 -44.19 -8.43 27.74
CA ARG A 582 -44.99 -9.17 26.73
C ARG A 582 -45.58 -8.29 25.61
N ARG A 583 -44.97 -7.12 25.35
CA ARG A 583 -45.42 -6.18 24.31
C ARG A 583 -45.06 -6.64 22.91
N LYS A 584 -43.98 -7.40 22.77
CA LYS A 584 -43.54 -8.02 21.51
C LYS A 584 -43.33 -9.52 21.67
N LYS A 585 -43.44 -10.25 20.56
CA LYS A 585 -43.20 -11.70 20.47
C LYS A 585 -42.02 -11.95 19.53
N TYR A 586 -41.35 -13.09 19.72
CA TYR A 586 -40.35 -13.56 18.78
C TYR A 586 -40.96 -13.77 17.40
N GLY A 587 -40.29 -13.23 16.40
CA GLY A 587 -40.57 -13.49 15.00
C GLY A 587 -39.34 -14.06 14.31
N LYS A 588 -39.57 -14.87 13.30
CA LYS A 588 -38.54 -15.34 12.39
C LYS A 588 -37.99 -14.14 11.60
N LEU A 589 -36.67 -13.97 11.61
CA LEU A 589 -35.95 -12.94 10.87
C LEU A 589 -35.54 -13.47 9.49
N TRP A 590 -34.81 -14.59 9.44
CA TRP A 590 -34.44 -15.28 8.21
C TRP A 590 -34.13 -16.76 8.45
N THR A 591 -34.07 -17.52 7.37
CA THR A 591 -33.66 -18.94 7.34
C THR A 591 -32.67 -19.17 6.22
N TYR A 592 -31.77 -20.10 6.47
CA TYR A 592 -30.84 -20.65 5.51
C TYR A 592 -30.76 -22.17 5.66
N ARG A 593 -30.26 -22.87 4.63
CA ARG A 593 -30.00 -24.30 4.67
C ARG A 593 -28.53 -24.53 4.38
N ASN A 594 -27.80 -25.00 5.39
CA ASN A 594 -26.42 -25.47 5.25
C ASN A 594 -26.38 -26.83 4.55
N ASP A 595 -25.24 -27.14 3.96
CA ASP A 595 -24.99 -28.45 3.34
C ASP A 595 -24.90 -29.56 4.39
N PHE A 596 -24.36 -29.22 5.58
CA PHE A 596 -24.29 -30.12 6.73
C PHE A 596 -24.96 -29.53 7.97
N PRO A 597 -25.48 -30.37 8.89
CA PRO A 597 -26.06 -29.89 10.13
C PRO A 597 -25.03 -29.18 10.99
N ALA A 598 -25.37 -27.99 11.49
CA ALA A 598 -24.50 -27.23 12.37
C ALA A 598 -24.30 -27.97 13.70
N THR A 599 -23.05 -28.04 14.15
CA THR A 599 -22.64 -28.65 15.41
C THR A 599 -22.55 -27.61 16.53
N CYS A 600 -22.11 -26.40 16.20
CA CYS A 600 -21.98 -25.27 17.11
C CYS A 600 -22.30 -23.95 16.41
N VAL A 601 -22.73 -22.96 17.18
CA VAL A 601 -23.15 -21.64 16.69
C VAL A 601 -22.71 -20.59 17.70
N GLU A 602 -22.14 -19.48 17.24
CA GLU A 602 -21.74 -18.35 18.09
C GLU A 602 -22.01 -17.00 17.42
N PHE A 603 -22.57 -16.06 18.16
CA PHE A 603 -22.78 -14.67 17.73
C PHE A 603 -21.62 -13.79 18.14
N LEU A 604 -21.20 -12.90 17.25
CA LEU A 604 -20.29 -11.84 17.64
C LEU A 604 -21.05 -10.75 18.43
N PRO A 605 -20.51 -10.22 19.55
CA PRO A 605 -21.25 -9.28 20.38
C PRO A 605 -21.57 -7.92 19.74
N LEU A 606 -20.67 -7.40 18.88
CA LEU A 606 -20.75 -6.04 18.33
C LEU A 606 -21.14 -5.97 16.86
N GLU A 607 -20.59 -6.86 16.04
CA GLU A 607 -20.92 -6.90 14.62
C GLU A 607 -22.12 -7.79 14.39
N PRO A 608 -22.91 -7.54 13.34
CA PRO A 608 -23.99 -8.43 12.94
C PRO A 608 -23.43 -9.69 12.25
N LEU A 609 -22.49 -10.37 12.91
CA LEU A 609 -21.80 -11.56 12.44
C LEU A 609 -22.18 -12.77 13.28
N LEU A 610 -22.37 -13.89 12.61
CA LEU A 610 -22.72 -15.18 13.19
C LEU A 610 -21.82 -16.24 12.59
N CYS A 611 -21.16 -17.03 13.44
CA CYS A 611 -20.37 -18.17 13.01
C CYS A 611 -21.16 -19.46 13.23
N ILE A 612 -21.19 -20.28 12.20
CA ILE A 612 -21.82 -21.60 12.21
C ILE A 612 -20.72 -22.62 11.94
N GLY A 613 -20.47 -23.48 12.92
CA GLY A 613 -19.58 -24.62 12.78
C GLY A 613 -20.34 -25.84 12.27
N GLU A 614 -19.80 -26.48 11.25
CA GLU A 614 -20.31 -27.73 10.69
C GLU A 614 -19.47 -28.91 11.21
N ARG A 615 -19.20 -29.93 10.39
CA ARG A 615 -18.35 -31.05 10.80
C ARG A 615 -16.87 -30.65 10.83
N ASP A 616 -16.42 -30.11 9.71
CA ASP A 616 -15.04 -29.82 9.39
C ASP A 616 -14.83 -28.38 8.96
N SER A 617 -15.88 -27.59 8.73
CA SER A 617 -15.79 -26.20 8.27
C SER A 617 -16.52 -25.21 9.17
N VAL A 618 -16.20 -23.93 8.99
CA VAL A 618 -16.86 -22.81 9.65
C VAL A 618 -17.35 -21.82 8.61
N THR A 619 -18.62 -21.46 8.69
CA THR A 619 -19.27 -20.47 7.83
C THR A 619 -19.62 -19.22 8.63
N VAL A 620 -19.23 -18.05 8.13
CA VAL A 620 -19.49 -16.74 8.74
C VAL A 620 -20.61 -16.03 7.99
N TRP A 621 -21.65 -15.62 8.71
CA TRP A 621 -22.86 -15.00 8.21
C TRP A 621 -23.00 -13.57 8.66
N ASN A 622 -23.52 -12.70 7.79
CA ASN A 622 -24.05 -11.41 8.20
C ASN A 622 -25.53 -11.56 8.58
N CYS A 623 -25.85 -11.41 9.87
CA CYS A 623 -27.19 -11.66 10.39
C CYS A 623 -28.22 -10.59 10.01
N ASN A 624 -27.79 -9.37 9.63
CA ASN A 624 -28.68 -8.32 9.15
C ASN A 624 -29.05 -8.52 7.67
N LYS A 625 -28.07 -8.93 6.85
CA LYS A 625 -28.26 -9.13 5.41
C LYS A 625 -28.77 -10.54 5.07
N GLY A 626 -28.61 -11.51 5.97
CA GLY A 626 -28.93 -12.91 5.71
C GLY A 626 -28.07 -13.47 4.57
N SER A 627 -26.77 -13.18 4.57
CA SER A 627 -25.83 -13.63 3.54
C SER A 627 -24.52 -14.17 4.12
N VAL A 628 -23.95 -15.19 3.49
CA VAL A 628 -22.58 -15.67 3.79
C VAL A 628 -21.58 -14.56 3.48
N VAL A 629 -20.72 -14.28 4.45
CA VAL A 629 -19.57 -13.37 4.32
C VAL A 629 -18.33 -14.17 3.96
N ALA A 630 -18.12 -15.31 4.62
CA ALA A 630 -16.91 -16.10 4.46
C ALA A 630 -17.11 -17.57 4.88
N HIS A 631 -16.22 -18.44 4.43
CA HIS A 631 -16.22 -19.87 4.72
C HIS A 631 -14.77 -20.36 4.75
N PHE A 632 -14.40 -21.17 5.73
CA PHE A 632 -13.08 -21.80 5.80
C PHE A 632 -13.13 -23.23 6.32
N ASP A 633 -12.16 -24.02 5.87
CA ASP A 633 -11.96 -25.40 6.30
C ASP A 633 -11.16 -25.44 7.62
N ASN A 634 -11.67 -26.21 8.57
CA ASN A 634 -11.06 -26.55 9.85
C ASN A 634 -10.69 -28.04 9.86
N SER A 635 -10.38 -28.64 8.71
CA SER A 635 -9.78 -29.97 8.62
C SER A 635 -8.30 -29.94 9.06
N SER A 636 -7.81 -31.07 9.60
CA SER A 636 -6.39 -31.25 9.89
C SER A 636 -5.69 -31.68 8.62
N THR A 637 -4.77 -30.87 8.07
CA THR A 637 -3.92 -31.28 6.96
C THR A 637 -2.94 -32.33 7.49
N SER A 638 -3.29 -33.62 7.40
CA SER A 638 -2.44 -34.70 7.90
C SER A 638 -1.09 -34.71 7.16
N TYR A 639 -0.04 -34.26 7.84
CA TYR A 639 1.35 -34.35 7.43
C TYR A 639 1.90 -35.78 7.62
N THR A 640 1.18 -36.81 7.17
CA THR A 640 1.71 -38.17 7.09
C THR A 640 1.06 -38.89 5.92
N GLY A 641 1.86 -39.26 4.91
CA GLY A 641 1.44 -40.06 3.77
C GLY A 641 1.14 -41.51 4.13
N GLN A 642 0.19 -41.75 5.04
CA GLN A 642 -0.40 -43.05 5.30
C GLN A 642 -1.91 -42.95 5.17
N SER A 643 -2.40 -43.36 4.00
CA SER A 643 -3.81 -43.65 3.74
C SER A 643 -4.31 -44.73 4.70
N GLY A 644 -5.19 -44.35 5.64
CA GLY A 644 -5.96 -45.31 6.43
C GLY A 644 -6.28 -44.92 7.88
N SER A 645 -6.99 -43.82 8.11
CA SER A 645 -8.08 -43.71 9.11
C SER A 645 -8.63 -42.27 9.16
N ASP A 646 -9.94 -42.14 9.00
CA ASP A 646 -10.74 -40.91 9.13
C ASP A 646 -10.70 -40.34 10.58
N LEU A 647 -9.55 -39.86 11.04
CA LEU A 647 -9.35 -39.33 12.40
C LEU A 647 -9.36 -37.78 12.44
N SER A 648 -10.02 -37.10 11.49
CA SER A 648 -10.31 -35.67 11.68
C SER A 648 -11.42 -35.54 12.74
N GLY A 649 -11.10 -34.87 13.85
CA GLY A 649 -12.07 -34.62 14.92
C GLY A 649 -13.22 -33.74 14.44
N ASN A 650 -14.45 -34.03 14.89
CA ASN A 650 -15.60 -33.20 14.53
C ASN A 650 -15.55 -31.90 15.33
N LEU A 651 -15.83 -30.77 14.69
CA LEU A 651 -16.00 -29.50 15.37
C LEU A 651 -17.16 -29.59 16.37
N VAL A 652 -16.91 -29.22 17.63
CA VAL A 652 -17.90 -29.24 18.72
C VAL A 652 -17.98 -27.93 19.49
N TYR A 653 -17.00 -27.05 19.31
CA TYR A 653 -16.92 -25.79 20.03
C TYR A 653 -16.41 -24.67 19.12
N LEU A 654 -17.04 -23.51 19.25
CA LEU A 654 -16.69 -22.29 18.53
C LEU A 654 -16.93 -21.10 19.46
N THR A 655 -15.95 -20.21 19.56
CA THR A 655 -16.07 -18.97 20.33
C THR A 655 -15.22 -17.87 19.72
N PHE A 656 -15.54 -16.62 20.04
CA PHE A 656 -14.68 -15.48 19.72
C PHE A 656 -13.74 -15.14 20.86
N VAL A 657 -12.48 -14.90 20.51
CA VAL A 657 -11.44 -14.35 21.39
C VAL A 657 -11.27 -12.88 21.03
N ASN A 658 -11.05 -12.01 22.01
CA ASN A 658 -10.90 -10.56 21.82
C ASN A 658 -12.08 -9.88 21.07
N PRO A 659 -13.34 -10.12 21.46
CA PRO A 659 -14.52 -9.68 20.68
C PRO A 659 -14.68 -8.15 20.56
N TYR A 660 -13.94 -7.37 21.34
CA TYR A 660 -14.03 -5.90 21.37
C TYR A 660 -12.79 -5.20 20.80
N THR A 661 -11.76 -5.95 20.40
CA THR A 661 -10.55 -5.39 19.78
C THR A 661 -10.33 -6.03 18.41
N HIS A 662 -9.26 -6.78 18.22
CA HIS A 662 -9.06 -7.58 17.02
C HIS A 662 -9.42 -9.03 17.32
N GLY A 663 -10.62 -9.42 16.90
CA GLY A 663 -11.17 -10.71 17.30
C GLY A 663 -10.63 -11.89 16.50
N PHE A 664 -10.50 -13.02 17.17
CA PHE A 664 -10.12 -14.30 16.59
C PHE A 664 -11.24 -15.32 16.74
N ILE A 665 -11.26 -16.34 15.90
CA ILE A 665 -12.16 -17.49 16.08
C ILE A 665 -11.36 -18.63 16.70
N LEU A 666 -11.80 -19.11 17.87
CA LEU A 666 -11.27 -20.32 18.48
C LEU A 666 -12.22 -21.48 18.20
N THR A 667 -11.70 -22.53 17.57
CA THR A 667 -12.40 -23.78 17.27
C THR A 667 -11.88 -24.92 18.15
N GLY A 668 -12.76 -25.82 18.57
CA GLY A 668 -12.43 -27.00 19.36
C GLY A 668 -13.13 -28.25 18.83
N THR A 669 -12.40 -29.36 18.71
CA THR A 669 -12.92 -30.63 18.17
C THR A 669 -13.27 -31.64 19.27
N ASP A 670 -14.04 -32.68 18.94
CA ASP A 670 -14.38 -33.75 19.88
C ASP A 670 -13.14 -34.51 20.39
N CYS A 671 -12.07 -34.59 19.60
CA CYS A 671 -10.79 -35.21 19.95
C CYS A 671 -9.84 -34.34 20.78
N GLY A 672 -10.18 -33.09 21.11
CA GLY A 672 -9.33 -32.26 21.97
C GLY A 672 -8.47 -31.25 21.23
N GLU A 673 -8.53 -31.20 19.90
CA GLU A 673 -7.78 -30.24 19.09
C GLU A 673 -8.39 -28.85 19.22
N VAL A 674 -7.54 -27.86 19.43
CA VAL A 674 -7.93 -26.46 19.49
C VAL A 674 -7.15 -25.69 18.45
N ARG A 675 -7.83 -24.81 17.72
CA ARG A 675 -7.22 -23.92 16.74
C ARG A 675 -7.72 -22.50 16.93
N VAL A 676 -6.84 -21.53 16.72
CA VAL A 676 -7.16 -20.10 16.77
C VAL A 676 -6.91 -19.53 15.38
N TRP A 677 -7.94 -18.94 14.80
CA TRP A 677 -7.94 -18.39 13.46
C TRP A 677 -7.99 -16.87 13.51
N ASP A 678 -7.07 -16.23 12.80
CA ASP A 678 -7.15 -14.81 12.50
C ASP A 678 -8.22 -14.58 11.45
N VAL A 679 -9.28 -13.92 11.89
CA VAL A 679 -10.41 -13.59 11.06
C VAL A 679 -10.38 -12.08 10.94
N ARG A 680 -9.69 -11.60 9.90
CA ARG A 680 -9.47 -10.19 9.54
C ARG A 680 -10.76 -9.37 9.27
N LEU A 681 -11.90 -9.83 9.79
CA LEU A 681 -13.23 -9.25 9.68
C LEU A 681 -13.50 -8.13 10.69
N ILE A 682 -12.77 -8.11 11.81
CA ILE A 682 -13.07 -7.25 12.97
C ILE A 682 -12.04 -6.11 12.97
N ASN A 683 -12.31 -5.05 12.21
CA ASN A 683 -11.83 -3.65 12.38
C ASN A 683 -11.77 -2.80 11.09
N GLU A 684 -12.20 -3.32 9.94
CA GLU A 684 -12.32 -2.52 8.72
C GLU A 684 -13.75 -1.96 8.57
N PRO A 685 -14.00 -0.66 8.81
CA PRO A 685 -15.35 -0.07 8.72
C PRO A 685 -15.96 -0.20 7.31
N ASP A 686 -15.14 -0.40 6.29
CA ASP A 686 -15.56 -0.55 4.89
C ASP A 686 -15.87 -1.99 4.45
N LEU A 687 -15.57 -3.00 5.29
CA LEU A 687 -15.64 -4.41 4.89
C LEU A 687 -17.07 -4.90 4.60
N THR A 688 -18.08 -4.17 5.08
CA THR A 688 -19.50 -4.49 4.81
C THR A 688 -19.98 -4.04 3.43
N SER A 689 -19.20 -3.22 2.70
CA SER A 689 -19.63 -2.60 1.43
C SER A 689 -18.81 -3.02 0.19
N LYS A 690 -17.57 -3.51 0.33
CA LYS A 690 -16.64 -3.66 -0.82
C LYS A 690 -15.85 -4.96 -0.94
N VAL A 691 -16.15 -6.02 -0.19
CA VAL A 691 -15.43 -7.29 -0.39
C VAL A 691 -16.10 -8.14 -1.48
N PRO A 692 -15.39 -8.47 -2.57
CA PRO A 692 -15.86 -9.45 -3.54
C PRO A 692 -16.11 -10.80 -2.84
N LYS A 693 -17.19 -11.49 -3.19
CA LYS A 693 -17.43 -12.86 -2.74
C LYS A 693 -16.19 -13.72 -3.02
N GLY A 694 -15.49 -14.15 -1.97
CA GLY A 694 -14.38 -15.13 -2.07
C GLY A 694 -12.98 -14.67 -1.66
N SER A 695 -12.76 -13.46 -1.12
CA SER A 695 -11.40 -12.96 -0.82
C SER A 695 -11.14 -12.58 0.64
N ILE A 696 -11.70 -13.30 1.61
CA ILE A 696 -11.28 -13.17 3.02
C ILE A 696 -10.35 -14.34 3.31
N ASP A 697 -9.06 -14.04 3.45
CA ASP A 697 -8.04 -15.00 3.80
C ASP A 697 -8.08 -15.26 5.31
N PHE A 698 -8.14 -16.54 5.69
CA PHE A 698 -8.17 -16.99 7.08
C PHE A 698 -6.81 -17.56 7.43
N ALA A 699 -6.13 -16.95 8.39
CA ALA A 699 -4.81 -17.39 8.80
C ALA A 699 -4.91 -18.20 10.10
N LEU A 700 -4.34 -19.41 10.13
CA LEU A 700 -4.19 -20.16 11.37
C LEU A 700 -3.08 -19.50 12.22
N LEU A 701 -3.43 -19.01 13.41
CA LEU A 701 -2.48 -18.39 14.35
C LEU A 701 -1.73 -19.43 15.17
N THR A 702 -2.47 -20.34 15.80
CA THR A 702 -1.91 -21.39 16.65
C THR A 702 -2.89 -22.56 16.74
N ALA A 703 -2.35 -23.75 16.96
CA ALA A 703 -3.11 -24.98 17.15
C ALA A 703 -2.41 -25.88 18.15
N TRP A 704 -3.17 -26.52 19.05
CA TRP A 704 -2.63 -27.43 20.04
C TRP A 704 -3.63 -28.50 20.46
N MET A 705 -3.12 -29.53 21.14
CA MET A 705 -3.92 -30.60 21.70
C MET A 705 -4.16 -30.38 23.19
N CYS A 706 -5.42 -30.22 23.59
CA CYS A 706 -5.77 -30.03 25.01
C CYS A 706 -5.80 -31.35 25.80
N ALA A 707 -6.14 -32.47 25.15
CA ALA A 707 -6.32 -33.76 25.81
C ALA A 707 -5.66 -34.89 25.01
N ASP A 708 -4.96 -35.79 25.70
CA ASP A 708 -4.31 -36.97 25.13
C ASP A 708 -5.27 -38.16 25.09
N ASP A 709 -5.30 -38.90 23.98
CA ASP A 709 -6.18 -40.05 23.73
C ASP A 709 -6.01 -41.17 24.76
N ALA A 710 -4.82 -41.32 25.35
CA ALA A 710 -4.55 -42.34 26.36
C ALA A 710 -5.38 -42.19 27.65
N ARG A 711 -6.06 -41.05 27.86
CA ARG A 711 -6.78 -40.71 29.10
C ARG A 711 -8.30 -40.78 28.97
N ARG A 712 -8.84 -41.22 27.83
CA ARG A 712 -10.27 -41.22 27.53
C ARG A 712 -11.00 -42.47 28.04
N PHE A 713 -12.26 -42.28 28.43
CA PHE A 713 -13.16 -43.35 28.89
C PHE A 713 -13.92 -44.01 27.75
N HIS A 714 -14.21 -43.28 26.68
CA HIS A 714 -15.02 -43.76 25.56
C HIS A 714 -14.16 -44.07 24.33
N THR A 715 -14.65 -44.97 23.48
CA THR A 715 -14.02 -45.26 22.19
C THR A 715 -14.23 -44.15 21.16
N LYS A 716 -15.36 -43.43 21.26
CA LYS A 716 -15.61 -42.21 20.49
C LYS A 716 -15.25 -41.00 21.37
N PRO A 717 -14.30 -40.15 20.96
CA PRO A 717 -13.85 -39.04 21.79
C PRO A 717 -14.98 -38.04 22.02
N PHE A 718 -15.00 -37.46 23.22
CA PHE A 718 -15.90 -36.37 23.58
C PHE A 718 -15.16 -35.33 24.40
N THR A 719 -15.08 -34.11 23.88
CA THR A 719 -14.46 -32.96 24.56
C THR A 719 -15.43 -31.79 24.56
N CYS A 720 -15.47 -31.06 25.67
CA CYS A 720 -16.23 -29.84 25.87
C CYS A 720 -15.29 -28.74 26.35
N TYR A 721 -15.60 -27.51 25.97
CA TYR A 721 -14.72 -26.36 26.18
C TYR A 721 -15.48 -25.18 26.77
N PHE A 722 -14.75 -24.27 27.39
CA PHE A 722 -15.25 -22.96 27.80
C PHE A 722 -14.11 -21.94 27.72
N TRP A 723 -14.36 -20.79 27.10
CA TRP A 723 -13.40 -19.68 26.99
C TRP A 723 -13.75 -18.56 27.96
N GLU A 724 -12.77 -18.12 28.73
CA GLU A 724 -12.86 -16.98 29.64
C GLU A 724 -11.90 -15.89 29.19
N GLN A 725 -12.43 -14.83 28.56
CA GLN A 725 -11.65 -13.73 27.99
C GLN A 725 -10.78 -12.99 29.02
N ASP A 726 -11.27 -12.86 30.26
CA ASP A 726 -10.56 -12.26 31.38
C ASP A 726 -10.52 -13.29 32.51
N PRO A 727 -9.38 -13.97 32.75
CA PRO A 727 -8.01 -13.56 32.43
C PRO A 727 -7.38 -14.22 31.18
N GLY A 728 -8.15 -14.75 30.24
CA GLY A 728 -7.62 -15.38 29.01
C GLY A 728 -7.33 -16.87 29.18
N LEU A 729 -8.30 -17.61 29.74
CA LEU A 729 -8.18 -19.04 30.04
C LEU A 729 -9.12 -19.87 29.18
N LEU A 730 -8.58 -20.96 28.62
CA LEU A 730 -9.36 -22.02 27.98
C LEU A 730 -9.50 -23.21 28.94
N PHE A 731 -10.73 -23.62 29.18
CA PHE A 731 -11.05 -24.83 29.91
C PHE A 731 -11.39 -25.93 28.91
N ALA A 732 -10.80 -27.12 29.10
CA ALA A 732 -11.13 -28.31 28.34
C ALA A 732 -11.42 -29.47 29.30
N ALA A 733 -12.55 -30.13 29.11
CA ALA A 733 -12.91 -31.34 29.83
C ALA A 733 -13.69 -32.28 28.90
N GLY A 734 -14.08 -33.45 29.34
CA GLY A 734 -14.77 -34.39 28.45
C GLY A 734 -14.85 -35.76 29.07
N ASP A 735 -14.71 -36.78 28.24
CA ASP A 735 -14.62 -38.20 28.63
C ASP A 735 -13.27 -38.56 29.30
N PHE A 736 -12.73 -37.66 30.11
CA PHE A 736 -11.53 -37.86 30.93
C PHE A 736 -11.70 -37.22 32.32
N ARG A 737 -10.82 -37.59 33.27
CA ARG A 737 -11.01 -37.35 34.72
C ARG A 737 -10.87 -35.90 35.20
N ASN A 738 -10.22 -35.05 34.42
CA ASN A 738 -9.74 -33.75 34.88
C ASN A 738 -10.31 -32.63 34.00
N VAL A 739 -10.54 -31.46 34.59
CA VAL A 739 -10.72 -30.22 33.83
C VAL A 739 -9.34 -29.60 33.64
N ILE A 740 -8.93 -29.43 32.39
CA ILE A 740 -7.64 -28.87 32.00
C ILE A 740 -7.81 -27.36 31.83
N LEU A 741 -6.94 -26.59 32.47
CA LEU A 741 -6.87 -25.14 32.33
C LEU A 741 -5.63 -24.79 31.52
N TRP A 742 -5.84 -24.06 30.42
CA TRP A 742 -4.79 -23.61 29.52
C TRP A 742 -4.80 -22.09 29.46
N ASP A 743 -3.61 -21.49 29.58
CA ASP A 743 -3.43 -20.05 29.60
C ASP A 743 -2.96 -19.55 28.23
N ALA A 744 -3.77 -18.67 27.63
CA ALA A 744 -3.52 -18.12 26.30
C ALA A 744 -2.39 -17.10 26.24
N HIS A 745 -1.94 -16.57 27.38
CA HIS A 745 -0.82 -15.64 27.42
C HIS A 745 0.53 -16.36 27.47
N THR A 746 0.59 -17.49 28.18
CA THR A 746 1.81 -18.29 28.29
C THR A 746 1.84 -19.47 27.32
N GLU A 747 0.71 -19.76 26.67
CA GLU A 747 0.48 -20.93 25.82
C GLU A 747 0.77 -22.28 26.51
N LEU A 748 0.57 -22.31 27.83
CA LEU A 748 0.87 -23.46 28.67
C LEU A 748 -0.34 -23.96 29.43
N LYS A 749 -0.33 -25.26 29.71
CA LYS A 749 -1.26 -25.86 30.66
C LYS A 749 -0.93 -25.37 32.07
N LEU A 750 -1.86 -24.62 32.66
CA LEU A 750 -1.71 -24.01 33.98
C LEU A 750 -2.03 -25.00 35.10
N ALA A 751 -3.14 -25.75 35.00
CA ALA A 751 -3.58 -26.66 36.04
C ALA A 751 -4.51 -27.77 35.53
N GLU A 752 -4.70 -28.80 36.36
CA GLU A 752 -5.71 -29.84 36.17
C GLU A 752 -6.59 -29.94 37.43
N LEU A 753 -7.88 -29.64 37.30
CA LEU A 753 -8.85 -29.75 38.40
C LEU A 753 -9.41 -31.17 38.40
N LYS A 754 -9.22 -31.89 39.51
CA LYS A 754 -9.72 -33.25 39.67
C LYS A 754 -11.23 -33.22 39.89
N VAL A 755 -11.98 -33.83 38.98
CA VAL A 755 -13.45 -33.84 39.06
C VAL A 755 -13.91 -34.69 40.25
N GLY A 756 -13.25 -35.83 40.50
CA GLY A 756 -13.44 -36.67 41.71
C GLY A 756 -12.55 -37.92 41.74
N VAL A 757 -12.59 -38.64 42.87
CA VAL A 757 -11.80 -39.87 43.10
C VAL A 757 -12.68 -41.10 42.85
N GLY A 758 -12.24 -42.03 41.99
CA GLY A 758 -12.75 -43.42 41.95
C GLY A 758 -14.05 -43.72 41.17
N SER A 759 -14.59 -42.82 40.34
CA SER A 759 -15.74 -43.11 39.45
C SER A 759 -15.45 -42.68 38.01
N ASP A 760 -16.03 -43.35 37.02
CA ASP A 760 -15.97 -42.96 35.59
C ASP A 760 -16.92 -41.78 35.28
N THR A 761 -17.03 -40.87 36.25
CA THR A 761 -17.76 -39.62 36.08
C THR A 761 -16.90 -38.67 35.27
N TYR A 762 -17.51 -38.09 34.24
CA TYR A 762 -16.83 -37.23 33.29
C TYR A 762 -17.64 -35.94 33.10
N VAL A 763 -16.99 -34.87 32.66
CA VAL A 763 -17.61 -33.54 32.56
C VAL A 763 -18.31 -33.43 31.21
N CYS A 764 -19.56 -32.99 31.24
CA CYS A 764 -20.40 -32.81 30.06
C CYS A 764 -20.45 -31.35 29.59
N THR A 765 -20.27 -30.39 30.51
CA THR A 765 -20.46 -28.96 30.27
C THR A 765 -19.72 -28.15 31.33
N LEU A 766 -19.22 -26.98 30.93
CA LEU A 766 -18.42 -26.07 31.75
C LEU A 766 -18.98 -24.65 31.67
N SER A 767 -18.83 -23.91 32.77
CA SER A 767 -19.05 -22.47 32.83
C SER A 767 -18.12 -21.86 33.87
N ALA A 768 -17.55 -20.68 33.63
CA ALA A 768 -16.76 -19.94 34.60
C ALA A 768 -17.24 -18.49 34.73
N ASP A 769 -16.95 -17.88 35.86
CA ASP A 769 -17.28 -16.49 36.15
C ASP A 769 -16.16 -15.54 35.71
N SER A 770 -16.51 -14.54 34.91
CA SER A 770 -15.59 -13.52 34.40
C SER A 770 -15.45 -12.29 35.32
N ASN A 771 -16.18 -12.22 36.43
CA ASN A 771 -16.20 -11.05 37.32
C ASN A 771 -15.16 -11.12 38.46
N GLY A 772 -14.08 -11.91 38.28
CA GLY A 772 -12.99 -11.99 39.25
C GLY A 772 -13.28 -12.82 40.51
N HIS A 773 -14.41 -13.55 40.58
CA HIS A 773 -14.70 -14.45 41.69
C HIS A 773 -13.98 -15.80 41.58
N HIS A 774 -13.26 -16.06 40.48
CA HIS A 774 -12.46 -17.26 40.23
C HIS A 774 -13.22 -18.59 40.35
N LEU A 775 -14.55 -18.57 40.19
CA LEU A 775 -15.41 -19.75 40.28
C LEU A 775 -15.54 -20.45 38.91
N THR A 776 -15.54 -21.78 38.95
CA THR A 776 -15.79 -22.65 37.80
C THR A 776 -16.83 -23.70 38.15
N ALA A 777 -17.83 -23.87 37.30
CA ALA A 777 -18.89 -24.87 37.42
C ALA A 777 -18.73 -25.97 36.36
N ALA A 778 -18.81 -27.23 36.78
CA ALA A 778 -18.77 -28.39 35.91
C ALA A 778 -20.02 -29.25 36.08
N GLY A 779 -20.78 -29.43 35.00
CA GLY A 779 -21.89 -30.38 34.95
C GLY A 779 -21.40 -31.77 34.56
N CYS A 780 -21.71 -32.78 35.36
CA CYS A 780 -21.14 -34.12 35.24
C CYS A 780 -22.13 -35.13 34.62
N SER A 781 -21.60 -36.25 34.14
CA SER A 781 -22.36 -37.35 33.54
C SER A 781 -23.29 -38.09 34.53
N ASP A 782 -22.97 -38.02 35.82
CA ASP A 782 -23.78 -38.57 36.93
C ASP A 782 -24.94 -37.65 37.35
N GLY A 783 -25.08 -36.48 36.73
CA GLY A 783 -26.05 -35.45 37.10
C GLY A 783 -25.59 -34.50 38.21
N SER A 784 -24.39 -34.70 38.77
CA SER A 784 -23.86 -33.73 39.74
C SER A 784 -23.38 -32.45 39.07
N VAL A 785 -23.54 -31.32 39.76
CA VAL A 785 -22.93 -30.02 39.39
C VAL A 785 -21.86 -29.70 40.43
N ARG A 786 -20.60 -29.58 39.99
CA ARG A 786 -19.44 -29.40 40.88
C ARG A 786 -18.89 -27.99 40.72
N LEU A 787 -18.72 -27.28 41.82
CA LEU A 787 -18.13 -25.93 41.84
C LEU A 787 -16.69 -26.00 42.32
N PHE A 788 -15.84 -25.25 41.65
CA PHE A 788 -14.41 -25.14 41.93
C PHE A 788 -14.03 -23.68 42.18
N ASP A 789 -13.22 -23.44 43.21
CA ASP A 789 -12.51 -22.17 43.43
C ASP A 789 -11.06 -22.35 42.98
N ARG A 790 -10.67 -21.60 41.94
CA ARG A 790 -9.35 -21.73 41.31
C ARG A 790 -8.20 -21.20 42.17
N ARG A 791 -8.50 -20.46 43.24
CA ARG A 791 -7.47 -19.92 44.16
C ARG A 791 -6.97 -20.97 45.15
N LEU A 792 -7.73 -22.05 45.33
CA LEU A 792 -7.38 -23.14 46.23
C LEU A 792 -6.50 -24.18 45.51
N PRO A 793 -5.66 -24.93 46.24
CA PRO A 793 -4.87 -26.03 45.68
C PRO A 793 -5.76 -27.07 44.98
N THR A 794 -5.22 -27.79 43.98
CA THR A 794 -5.99 -28.76 43.18
C THR A 794 -6.61 -29.90 44.00
N SER A 795 -6.09 -30.19 45.19
CA SER A 795 -6.69 -31.13 46.16
C SER A 795 -8.02 -30.64 46.73
N ASP A 796 -8.14 -29.33 46.99
CA ASP A 796 -9.22 -28.72 47.78
C ASP A 796 -10.06 -27.73 46.96
N CYS A 797 -9.69 -27.51 45.69
CA CYS A 797 -10.35 -26.58 44.80
C CYS A 797 -11.84 -26.88 44.60
N ARG A 798 -12.29 -28.12 44.77
CA ARG A 798 -13.71 -28.48 44.67
C ARG A 798 -14.46 -28.11 45.95
N ILE A 799 -15.05 -26.92 45.95
CA ILE A 799 -15.75 -26.34 47.10
C ILE A 799 -17.18 -26.86 47.29
N MET A 800 -17.83 -27.38 46.23
CA MET A 800 -19.22 -27.83 46.33
C MET A 800 -19.59 -28.92 45.32
N THR A 801 -20.59 -29.74 45.65
CA THR A 801 -21.19 -30.72 44.74
C THR A 801 -22.70 -30.78 44.97
N LEU A 802 -23.46 -30.33 43.98
CA LEU A 802 -24.92 -30.31 43.95
C LEU A 802 -25.43 -31.56 43.25
N ARG A 803 -26.51 -32.17 43.74
CA ARG A 803 -26.98 -33.50 43.28
C ARG A 803 -28.48 -33.56 42.99
N ASP A 804 -29.10 -32.41 42.74
CA ASP A 804 -30.55 -32.31 42.52
C ASP A 804 -31.01 -32.91 41.17
N LEU A 805 -30.09 -33.02 40.21
CA LEU A 805 -30.36 -33.54 38.87
C LEU A 805 -30.09 -35.05 38.79
N ARG A 806 -30.99 -35.81 38.14
CA ARG A 806 -30.98 -37.28 38.13
C ARG A 806 -30.22 -37.92 36.97
N ARG A 807 -29.85 -37.14 35.95
CA ARG A 807 -29.16 -37.60 34.73
C ARG A 807 -28.06 -36.62 34.35
N ALA A 808 -27.16 -37.05 33.47
CA ALA A 808 -26.09 -36.25 32.89
C ALA A 808 -26.53 -34.80 32.63
N VAL A 809 -25.74 -33.87 33.17
CA VAL A 809 -26.00 -32.44 33.00
C VAL A 809 -25.77 -32.09 31.53
N PHE A 810 -26.78 -31.51 30.88
CA PHE A 810 -26.72 -31.07 29.49
C PHE A 810 -26.01 -29.73 29.37
N LYS A 811 -26.38 -28.76 30.23
CA LYS A 811 -25.75 -27.44 30.27
C LYS A 811 -25.69 -26.92 31.70
N VAL A 812 -24.56 -26.29 32.03
CA VAL A 812 -24.38 -25.48 33.24
C VAL A 812 -24.06 -24.05 32.81
N HIS A 813 -24.60 -23.08 33.51
CA HIS A 813 -24.36 -21.66 33.26
C HIS A 813 -24.23 -20.93 34.58
N LEU A 814 -23.12 -20.22 34.75
CA LEU A 814 -22.88 -19.33 35.88
C LEU A 814 -23.11 -17.90 35.40
N GLU A 815 -24.11 -17.25 35.96
CA GLU A 815 -24.50 -15.89 35.60
C GLU A 815 -23.36 -14.90 35.92
N GLN A 816 -23.13 -13.93 35.03
CA GLN A 816 -22.19 -12.83 35.28
C GLN A 816 -22.94 -11.74 36.03
N ALA A 817 -22.52 -11.38 37.24
CA ALA A 817 -23.18 -10.34 38.02
C ALA A 817 -23.18 -9.00 37.25
N SER A 818 -24.35 -8.38 37.08
CA SER A 818 -24.44 -7.05 36.47
C SER A 818 -23.74 -6.02 37.36
N VAL A 819 -22.98 -5.10 36.76
CA VAL A 819 -22.32 -3.97 37.45
C VAL A 819 -23.34 -3.26 38.34
N GLY A 820 -23.15 -3.35 39.67
CA GLY A 820 -24.05 -2.77 40.68
C GLY A 820 -24.88 -3.77 41.51
N GLY A 821 -24.89 -5.05 41.17
CA GLY A 821 -25.56 -6.10 41.97
C GLY A 821 -24.62 -6.70 43.02
N ALA A 822 -24.81 -6.36 44.31
CA ALA A 822 -24.08 -6.97 45.42
C ALA A 822 -24.57 -8.41 45.70
N GLY A 823 -24.08 -9.37 44.91
CA GLY A 823 -24.31 -10.80 45.10
C GLY A 823 -23.67 -11.60 43.96
N GLY A 824 -23.05 -12.75 44.26
CA GLY A 824 -22.53 -13.64 43.22
C GLY A 824 -23.62 -14.02 42.20
N GLY A 825 -23.22 -14.47 41.01
CA GLY A 825 -24.17 -14.88 39.97
C GLY A 825 -24.95 -16.14 40.31
N ARG A 826 -26.19 -16.26 39.81
CA ARG A 826 -26.98 -17.50 39.89
C ARG A 826 -26.33 -18.62 39.07
N LEU A 827 -26.45 -19.84 39.57
CA LEU A 827 -26.05 -21.05 38.88
C LEU A 827 -27.28 -21.72 38.28
N VAL A 828 -27.30 -21.91 36.97
CA VAL A 828 -28.38 -22.59 36.23
C VAL A 828 -27.84 -23.90 35.68
N ALA A 829 -28.54 -25.00 35.89
CA ALA A 829 -28.21 -26.27 35.24
C ALA A 829 -29.45 -27.01 34.76
N ALA A 830 -29.32 -27.64 33.60
CA ALA A 830 -30.34 -28.50 33.03
C ALA A 830 -29.78 -29.90 32.77
N SER A 831 -30.55 -30.94 33.08
CA SER A 831 -30.19 -32.34 32.82
C SER A 831 -30.78 -32.86 31.52
N ARG A 832 -30.20 -33.94 30.99
CA ARG A 832 -30.75 -34.64 29.82
C ARG A 832 -32.16 -35.21 30.03
N SER A 833 -32.65 -35.34 31.27
CA SER A 833 -34.03 -35.73 31.55
C SER A 833 -35.01 -34.56 31.56
N GLY A 834 -34.59 -33.34 31.21
CA GLY A 834 -35.47 -32.16 31.19
C GLY A 834 -35.68 -31.49 32.55
N GLN A 835 -34.90 -31.86 33.57
CA GLN A 835 -34.93 -31.18 34.87
C GLN A 835 -34.07 -29.93 34.82
N LEU A 836 -34.62 -28.81 35.28
CA LEU A 836 -33.98 -27.50 35.37
C LEU A 836 -33.87 -27.09 36.84
N CYS A 837 -32.65 -26.75 37.26
CA CYS A 837 -32.35 -26.22 38.59
C CYS A 837 -31.68 -24.85 38.49
N ILE A 838 -32.05 -23.95 39.39
CA ILE A 838 -31.37 -22.66 39.59
C ILE A 838 -31.02 -22.51 41.06
N TRP A 839 -29.76 -22.23 41.36
CA TRP A 839 -29.25 -21.94 42.70
C TRP A 839 -28.73 -20.52 42.78
N GLU A 840 -28.84 -19.91 43.97
CA GLU A 840 -28.28 -18.59 44.27
C GLU A 840 -27.06 -18.71 45.19
N PRO A 841 -26.09 -17.79 45.12
CA PRO A 841 -24.87 -17.91 45.92
C PRO A 841 -25.06 -17.86 47.42
N ARG A 842 -26.12 -17.19 47.88
CA ARG A 842 -26.48 -17.17 49.31
C ARG A 842 -27.06 -18.51 49.78
N MET A 843 -27.49 -19.37 48.85
CA MET A 843 -28.25 -20.59 49.10
C MET A 843 -27.89 -21.72 48.13
N TYR A 844 -26.59 -21.98 47.88
CA TYR A 844 -26.17 -23.12 47.04
C TYR A 844 -26.45 -24.51 47.66
N ARG A 845 -27.30 -24.61 48.69
CA ARG A 845 -27.69 -25.89 49.29
C ARG A 845 -28.99 -26.44 48.70
N GLU A 846 -29.90 -25.56 48.33
CA GLU A 846 -31.19 -25.93 47.76
C GLU A 846 -31.48 -25.06 46.53
N PRO A 847 -32.08 -25.63 45.48
CA PRO A 847 -32.43 -24.86 44.30
C PRO A 847 -33.55 -23.87 44.63
N VAL A 848 -33.34 -22.60 44.27
CA VAL A 848 -34.38 -21.54 44.32
C VAL A 848 -35.49 -21.84 43.31
N LEU A 849 -35.13 -22.47 42.18
CA LEU A 849 -36.08 -23.03 41.23
C LEU A 849 -35.71 -24.46 40.91
N PHE A 850 -36.68 -25.37 41.06
CA PHE A 850 -36.65 -26.71 40.50
C PHE A 850 -37.85 -26.89 39.58
N LYS A 851 -37.62 -27.17 38.30
CA LYS A 851 -38.69 -27.33 37.30
C LYS A 851 -38.40 -28.51 36.39
N ASP A 852 -39.37 -29.41 36.27
CA ASP A 852 -39.36 -30.43 35.22
C ASP A 852 -40.09 -29.88 33.99
N VAL A 853 -39.39 -29.80 32.85
CA VAL A 853 -39.94 -29.24 31.61
C VAL A 853 -40.77 -30.29 30.85
N GLY A 854 -40.92 -31.51 31.37
CA GLY A 854 -41.79 -32.55 30.81
C GLY A 854 -41.23 -33.23 29.56
N VAL A 855 -39.92 -33.10 29.32
CA VAL A 855 -39.24 -33.64 28.13
C VAL A 855 -38.50 -34.92 28.50
N ARG A 856 -38.76 -36.03 27.81
CA ARG A 856 -38.10 -37.32 28.11
C ARG A 856 -36.60 -37.33 27.84
N CYS A 857 -36.16 -36.54 26.85
CA CYS A 857 -34.75 -36.39 26.48
C CYS A 857 -34.52 -34.98 25.92
N LEU A 858 -33.80 -34.14 26.67
CA LEU A 858 -33.46 -32.78 26.26
C LEU A 858 -32.43 -32.82 25.13
N SER A 859 -32.75 -32.26 23.96
CA SER A 859 -31.83 -32.23 22.83
C SER A 859 -31.10 -30.90 22.66
N SER A 860 -31.68 -29.79 23.12
CA SER A 860 -31.06 -28.47 23.01
C SER A 860 -31.57 -27.51 24.09
N PHE A 861 -30.67 -26.69 24.61
CA PHE A 861 -30.91 -25.77 25.73
C PHE A 861 -29.84 -24.68 25.76
N ASP A 862 -30.25 -23.44 25.98
CA ASP A 862 -29.34 -22.32 26.16
C ASP A 862 -29.84 -21.30 27.19
N VAL A 863 -28.90 -20.59 27.80
CA VAL A 863 -29.16 -19.53 28.78
C VAL A 863 -28.56 -18.25 28.26
N HIS A 864 -29.33 -17.17 28.24
CA HIS A 864 -28.88 -15.88 27.78
C HIS A 864 -27.82 -15.31 28.73
N ARG A 865 -26.75 -14.73 28.20
CA ARG A 865 -25.60 -14.27 28.98
C ARG A 865 -25.89 -13.05 29.86
N THR A 866 -26.60 -12.04 29.31
CA THR A 866 -26.90 -10.79 30.03
C THR A 866 -28.25 -10.76 30.77
N TYR A 867 -29.29 -11.40 30.24
CA TYR A 867 -30.64 -11.34 30.81
C TYR A 867 -31.07 -12.69 31.39
N PRO A 868 -31.95 -12.73 32.40
CA PRO A 868 -32.43 -13.96 33.03
C PRO A 868 -33.45 -14.71 32.14
N LEU A 869 -32.98 -15.22 31.01
CA LEU A 869 -33.76 -15.86 29.96
C LEU A 869 -33.17 -17.23 29.60
N ILE A 870 -34.04 -18.23 29.50
CA ILE A 870 -33.71 -19.61 29.22
C ILE A 870 -34.54 -20.07 28.02
N ALA A 871 -33.90 -20.77 27.09
CA ALA A 871 -34.56 -21.41 25.96
C ALA A 871 -34.41 -22.93 26.05
N VAL A 872 -35.53 -23.65 25.97
CA VAL A 872 -35.58 -25.10 26.12
C VAL A 872 -36.33 -25.72 24.94
N TRP A 873 -35.71 -26.69 24.26
CA TRP A 873 -36.41 -27.48 23.25
C TRP A 873 -37.26 -28.57 23.90
N ASN A 874 -38.57 -28.57 23.61
CA ASN A 874 -39.50 -29.53 24.20
C ASN A 874 -39.84 -30.75 23.31
N GLY A 875 -39.23 -30.84 22.13
CA GLY A 875 -39.53 -31.88 21.12
C GLY A 875 -40.35 -31.39 19.93
N ALA A 876 -41.01 -30.23 20.05
CA ALA A 876 -41.80 -29.63 18.97
C ALA A 876 -41.61 -28.11 18.83
N GLN A 877 -41.33 -27.41 19.93
CA GLN A 877 -41.11 -25.96 19.97
C GLN A 877 -40.02 -25.61 20.99
N VAL A 878 -39.49 -24.40 20.88
CA VAL A 878 -38.59 -23.82 21.90
C VAL A 878 -39.43 -23.00 22.88
N ASP A 879 -39.45 -23.42 24.13
CA ASP A 879 -40.09 -22.69 25.22
C ASP A 879 -39.10 -21.70 25.84
N LEU A 880 -39.53 -20.44 25.97
CA LEU A 880 -38.75 -19.37 26.60
C LEU A 880 -39.24 -19.16 28.03
N ILE A 881 -38.35 -19.22 29.00
CA ILE A 881 -38.66 -19.19 30.44
C ILE A 881 -37.69 -18.24 31.14
N ASN A 882 -38.16 -17.45 32.10
CA ASN A 882 -37.28 -16.64 32.94
C ASN A 882 -36.76 -17.43 34.15
N PHE A 883 -35.89 -16.83 34.95
CA PHE A 883 -35.31 -17.50 36.12
C PHE A 883 -36.31 -17.72 37.28
N ASP A 884 -37.48 -17.07 37.26
CA ASP A 884 -38.58 -17.37 38.19
C ASP A 884 -39.44 -18.56 37.73
N GLY A 885 -39.11 -19.17 36.58
CA GLY A 885 -39.86 -20.27 35.99
C GLY A 885 -41.11 -19.84 35.21
N LYS A 886 -41.34 -18.54 35.00
CA LYS A 886 -42.45 -17.99 34.20
C LYS A 886 -42.16 -18.12 32.71
N SER A 887 -43.16 -18.54 31.93
CA SER A 887 -43.04 -18.60 30.46
C SER A 887 -43.08 -17.20 29.85
N MET A 888 -42.05 -16.84 29.10
CA MET A 888 -41.89 -15.56 28.40
C MET A 888 -42.41 -15.60 26.97
N GLY A 889 -42.40 -16.79 26.35
CA GLY A 889 -42.86 -16.97 24.98
C GLY A 889 -42.57 -18.39 24.48
N LEU A 890 -42.90 -18.63 23.20
CA LEU A 890 -42.57 -19.86 22.49
C LEU A 890 -42.15 -19.53 21.05
N ILE A 891 -41.27 -20.34 20.50
CA ILE A 891 -40.84 -20.29 19.10
C ILE A 891 -41.15 -21.64 18.46
N ARG A 892 -41.90 -21.63 17.35
CA ARG A 892 -42.21 -22.83 16.58
C ARG A 892 -41.34 -22.86 15.32
N PRO A 893 -40.36 -23.77 15.21
CA PRO A 893 -39.62 -23.96 13.98
C PRO A 893 -40.54 -24.43 12.86
N ASP A 894 -40.21 -24.06 11.62
CA ASP A 894 -40.94 -24.53 10.45
C ASP A 894 -40.53 -25.99 10.19
N VAL A 895 -41.42 -26.93 10.52
CA VAL A 895 -41.19 -28.35 10.26
C VAL A 895 -41.27 -28.60 8.76
N SER A 896 -40.17 -29.07 8.15
CA SER A 896 -40.18 -29.46 6.74
C SER A 896 -41.11 -30.67 6.56
N SER A 897 -42.16 -30.52 5.73
CA SER A 897 -43.23 -31.51 5.54
C SER A 897 -42.78 -32.85 4.93
N MET A 898 -41.48 -33.05 4.67
CA MET A 898 -40.93 -34.19 3.91
C MET A 898 -40.22 -35.25 4.75
N THR A 899 -40.02 -35.08 6.06
CA THR A 899 -39.35 -36.10 6.89
C THR A 899 -40.21 -36.54 8.08
N THR A 900 -40.38 -37.85 8.26
CA THR A 900 -41.18 -38.48 9.33
C THR A 900 -40.50 -38.47 10.71
N ALA A 901 -39.35 -37.81 10.85
CA ALA A 901 -38.68 -37.63 12.13
C ALA A 901 -39.07 -36.26 12.71
N LEU A 902 -39.63 -36.24 13.92
CA LEU A 902 -39.81 -35.00 14.69
C LEU A 902 -38.48 -34.22 14.70
N GLY A 903 -38.48 -33.01 14.15
CA GLY A 903 -37.27 -32.21 13.92
C GLY A 903 -36.46 -32.06 15.20
N ARG A 904 -35.20 -32.49 15.18
CA ARG A 904 -34.28 -32.38 16.32
C ARG A 904 -33.38 -31.17 16.12
N LEU A 905 -33.30 -30.30 17.13
CA LEU A 905 -32.31 -29.23 17.14
C LEU A 905 -30.92 -29.78 17.47
N THR A 906 -29.91 -29.41 16.68
CA THR A 906 -28.50 -29.75 16.89
C THR A 906 -27.78 -28.68 17.70
N ALA A 907 -28.12 -27.41 17.49
CA ALA A 907 -27.59 -26.28 18.26
C ALA A 907 -28.69 -25.23 18.52
N LEU A 908 -28.59 -24.56 19.67
CA LEU A 908 -29.43 -23.45 20.09
C LEU A 908 -28.52 -22.44 20.79
N ARG A 909 -28.51 -21.19 20.31
CA ARG A 909 -27.62 -20.16 20.87
C ARG A 909 -28.30 -18.79 20.92
N PHE A 910 -28.25 -18.14 22.06
CA PHE A 910 -28.59 -16.72 22.21
C PHE A 910 -27.45 -15.83 21.73
N HIS A 911 -27.81 -14.67 21.19
CA HIS A 911 -26.87 -13.58 21.05
C HIS A 911 -26.42 -13.13 22.47
N PRO A 912 -25.14 -12.77 22.68
CA PRO A 912 -24.62 -12.47 24.02
C PRO A 912 -25.27 -11.24 24.67
N VAL A 913 -25.56 -10.19 23.89
CA VAL A 913 -26.11 -8.90 24.38
C VAL A 913 -27.56 -8.61 23.96
N GLN A 914 -27.95 -8.96 22.74
CA GLN A 914 -29.32 -8.84 22.23
C GLN A 914 -30.16 -10.08 22.55
N VAL A 915 -31.49 -9.95 22.57
CA VAL A 915 -32.37 -11.09 22.90
C VAL A 915 -32.63 -12.03 21.71
N SER A 916 -31.90 -11.88 20.61
CA SER A 916 -32.01 -12.75 19.43
C SER A 916 -31.49 -14.17 19.70
N ILE A 917 -32.04 -15.16 18.99
CA ILE A 917 -31.70 -16.58 19.16
C ILE A 917 -31.60 -17.31 17.82
N GLY A 918 -30.53 -18.08 17.64
CA GLY A 918 -30.30 -18.94 16.49
C GLY A 918 -30.67 -20.39 16.77
N LEU A 919 -31.37 -21.02 15.83
CA LEU A 919 -31.80 -22.42 15.89
C LEU A 919 -31.19 -23.19 14.71
N ALA A 920 -30.45 -24.26 15.00
CA ALA A 920 -29.95 -25.18 13.99
C ALA A 920 -30.66 -26.53 14.08
N GLU A 921 -31.12 -27.03 12.94
CA GLU A 921 -31.88 -28.26 12.78
C GLU A 921 -31.01 -29.36 12.17
N GLN A 922 -31.35 -30.62 12.48
CA GLN A 922 -30.61 -31.80 12.02
C GLN A 922 -30.61 -31.98 10.49
N ASP A 923 -31.55 -31.36 9.78
CA ASP A 923 -31.64 -31.43 8.31
C ASP A 923 -30.78 -30.38 7.59
N GLY A 924 -29.98 -29.60 8.34
CA GLY A 924 -29.14 -28.51 7.82
C GLY A 924 -29.81 -27.15 7.86
N GLN A 925 -31.09 -27.04 8.23
CA GLN A 925 -31.77 -25.75 8.31
C GLN A 925 -31.27 -24.93 9.51
N PHE A 926 -30.91 -23.67 9.28
CA PHE A 926 -30.62 -22.67 10.29
C PHE A 926 -31.65 -21.54 10.23
N SER A 927 -32.17 -21.13 11.38
CA SER A 927 -33.18 -20.08 11.49
C SER A 927 -32.83 -19.09 12.59
N LEU A 928 -32.86 -17.79 12.27
CA LEU A 928 -32.66 -16.71 13.24
C LEU A 928 -34.02 -16.13 13.67
N TYR A 929 -34.22 -16.02 14.98
CA TYR A 929 -35.40 -15.39 15.58
C TYR A 929 -34.99 -14.22 16.45
N GLY A 930 -35.81 -13.17 16.46
CA GLY A 930 -35.62 -12.00 17.29
C GLY A 930 -36.94 -11.27 17.53
N LEU A 931 -36.89 -10.14 18.23
CA LEU A 931 -38.05 -9.26 18.33
C LEU A 931 -38.14 -8.47 17.03
N ARG A 932 -39.22 -8.64 16.26
CA ARG A 932 -39.41 -7.85 15.03
C ARG A 932 -39.39 -6.34 15.37
N PRO A 933 -38.72 -5.51 14.56
CA PRO A 933 -38.73 -4.05 14.69
C PRO A 933 -40.13 -3.47 14.85
#